data_AF-A0ABD0JHD1-F1
#
_entry.id   AF-A0ABD0JHD1-F1
#
_cell.length_a   1.000
_cell.length_b   1.000
_cell.length_c   1.000
_cell.angle_alpha   90.00
_cell.angle_beta   90.00
_cell.angle_gamma   90.00
#
_symmetry.space_group_name_H-M   'P 1'
#
loop_
_entity.id
_entity.type
_entity.pdbx_description
1 polymer ?
#
loop_
_entity_poly.entity_id
_entity_poly.type
_entity_poly.pdbx_seq_one_letter_code
_entity_poly.pdbx_strand_id
1 'polypeptide(L)'
;MSSQWTGPDINGSAPAHPPSWAVNGNTGGVYGGGDNCVHSAFNDKNPYWEVDLGRLYPVYAITVWARGRLDGQECHRFPADTSDMDREFKINCSSVIDGRVVRLSRNTTAGDFYINLCEFQVWSCTSQYWGSACDRVCGQCENRSPCDKTNGHCDACTANWEPPLCTELVKPVPGVIAGVVVAVVVAMVVAVLLVMFVLRSNVTEHQNPALQTTAQGHQISNDGDRSTTKPTIAVRPQVKQTNEKATASSDYYDPDDGYATVNEVQGEQPPEFSQFCLPPSEVCNGVIEQKTAGDAQCIAPELWQEVGWECLKEHVLMKLLGNNDFAEEFQRLSRGRKVDNESGAREENRDKNRFRAIIPYDATRVVLRGDPEPGSNDYINASYIKGCDHEKEYIAAQGPKKNTLGDFWKMVWQDHVTHIVMLTNLVEGNKRKCDEYWPPVGKKQRYGSVDVTGLDAQENADYIVRRFALKAAEDDSTRHVTQYHYVTWPDHSVPAATALVDFCAGVGRSGTFIGLDIAMRHAVRGHVVDIRDIVSRMREDRCTMIQNQSQYQFLHEAVVEAYAGRNTRLTQEEIESVFSTGADKDVFAQRLQREFEVLQMMTRLFHKRSYREARSEEINKNRNPDVLPDDQHIMYLSRHVRGRNQYINAVYMPTFSDACGSILTQLPLPDTVVDLWRLVDGNDVRIIVSLGSELDEAETGGCYWPRVEGRRLEACPYTITMVTKTELGASLTDYSLSVQFQGEVEARQVRLLHYTDWKNEVPGNITDLIQLVDTLAAARADTNSRRPLLVQCWDGASKSGMFCCICDVISRMTCEREVDVYMTARHVNTVRPQSVTSLTQYRYLYQVLQEYKHRNEIYVNTTHISTL
;
A
#
# COMPACT_ATOMS: atom_id res chain seq x y z
N MET A 1 -21.93 0.77 11.81
CA MET A 1 -23.28 0.22 12.10
C MET A 1 -24.30 1.17 11.54
N SER A 2 -25.38 0.62 10.98
CA SER A 2 -26.43 1.37 10.30
C SER A 2 -27.78 0.95 10.87
N SER A 3 -28.57 1.92 11.33
CA SER A 3 -30.02 1.84 11.37
C SER A 3 -30.54 2.95 10.45
N GLN A 4 -31.78 2.82 9.96
CA GLN A 4 -32.31 3.73 8.94
C GLN A 4 -32.67 5.13 9.48
N TRP A 5 -32.34 5.45 10.74
CA TRP A 5 -32.90 6.61 11.43
C TRP A 5 -32.04 7.12 12.59
N THR A 6 -31.78 8.43 12.59
CA THR A 6 -31.04 9.18 13.63
C THR A 6 -31.74 10.50 13.99
N GLY A 7 -33.06 10.57 13.80
CA GLY A 7 -33.87 11.78 13.97
C GLY A 7 -34.60 11.89 15.32
N PRO A 8 -35.33 12.99 15.55
CA PRO A 8 -36.31 13.14 16.62
C PRO A 8 -37.69 12.57 16.21
N ASP A 9 -38.45 12.06 17.18
CA ASP A 9 -39.69 11.32 16.90
C ASP A 9 -40.85 12.21 16.45
N ILE A 10 -41.76 11.65 15.64
CA ILE A 10 -42.83 12.39 14.96
C ILE A 10 -43.79 13.05 15.97
N ASN A 11 -43.90 12.47 17.17
CA ASN A 11 -44.71 12.97 18.28
C ASN A 11 -43.89 13.60 19.44
N GLY A 12 -42.58 13.81 19.27
CA GLY A 12 -41.75 14.58 20.21
C GLY A 12 -41.44 13.94 21.57
N SER A 13 -41.85 12.69 21.81
CA SER A 13 -41.66 11.99 23.08
C SER A 13 -40.43 11.06 23.06
N ALA A 14 -39.27 11.63 23.43
CA ALA A 14 -37.92 11.03 23.43
C ALA A 14 -37.26 10.87 22.02
N PRO A 15 -35.93 11.05 21.91
CA PRO A 15 -35.17 10.74 20.70
C PRO A 15 -34.74 9.27 20.66
N ALA A 16 -34.60 8.69 19.47
CA ALA A 16 -33.90 7.40 19.35
C ALA A 16 -32.41 7.56 19.69
N HIS A 17 -31.88 6.60 20.42
CA HIS A 17 -30.50 6.62 20.88
C HIS A 17 -29.52 6.07 19.83
N PRO A 18 -28.23 6.46 19.87
CA PRO A 18 -27.24 6.07 18.86
C PRO A 18 -27.09 4.54 18.73
N PRO A 19 -26.86 4.00 17.52
CA PRO A 19 -26.67 2.57 17.31
C PRO A 19 -25.60 1.86 18.17
N SER A 20 -24.63 2.60 18.71
CA SER A 20 -23.63 2.08 19.64
C SER A 20 -24.20 1.67 21.01
N TRP A 21 -25.40 2.11 21.39
CA TRP A 21 -26.05 1.78 22.67
C TRP A 21 -26.66 0.36 22.73
N ALA A 22 -26.51 -0.42 21.66
CA ALA A 22 -26.91 -1.83 21.60
C ALA A 22 -25.75 -2.78 21.24
N VAL A 23 -24.51 -2.33 21.43
CA VAL A 23 -23.26 -3.09 21.24
C VAL A 23 -22.22 -2.65 22.28
N ASN A 24 -22.70 -2.33 23.47
CA ASN A 24 -21.97 -1.69 24.56
C ASN A 24 -21.51 -2.69 25.65
N GLY A 25 -21.89 -3.97 25.54
CA GLY A 25 -21.64 -5.00 26.55
C GLY A 25 -22.68 -5.06 27.68
N ASN A 26 -23.76 -4.28 27.61
CA ASN A 26 -24.76 -4.13 28.68
C ASN A 26 -26.06 -4.87 28.34
N THR A 27 -26.20 -6.09 28.84
CA THR A 27 -27.37 -6.96 28.62
C THR A 27 -28.66 -6.50 29.34
N GLY A 28 -28.66 -5.33 29.98
CA GLY A 28 -29.82 -4.81 30.72
C GLY A 28 -31.01 -4.43 29.81
N GLY A 29 -32.22 -4.88 30.13
CA GLY A 29 -33.44 -4.55 29.37
C GLY A 29 -34.10 -3.19 29.68
N VAL A 30 -33.50 -2.37 30.54
CA VAL A 30 -34.12 -1.18 31.15
C VAL A 30 -34.00 0.04 30.23
N TYR A 31 -35.09 0.80 30.05
CA TYR A 31 -35.08 2.08 29.32
C TYR A 31 -34.74 3.25 30.25
N GLY A 32 -34.04 4.27 29.75
CA GLY A 32 -33.76 5.50 30.50
C GLY A 32 -32.81 5.34 31.70
N GLY A 33 -32.19 4.18 31.88
CA GLY A 33 -31.25 3.89 32.96
C GLY A 33 -29.78 4.27 32.67
N GLY A 34 -29.49 4.85 31.51
CA GLY A 34 -28.15 5.16 31.02
C GLY A 34 -28.04 4.93 29.51
N ASP A 35 -26.80 4.87 29.00
CA ASP A 35 -26.44 4.69 27.58
C ASP A 35 -26.74 3.27 27.06
N ASN A 36 -28.02 2.90 27.06
CA ASN A 36 -28.46 1.52 26.86
C ASN A 36 -29.84 1.39 26.21
N CYS A 37 -29.95 0.45 25.29
CA CYS A 37 -31.09 0.19 24.42
C CYS A 37 -31.45 1.27 23.39
N VAL A 38 -31.91 0.80 22.23
CA VAL A 38 -32.22 1.56 21.01
C VAL A 38 -33.52 1.04 20.39
N HIS A 39 -34.10 1.82 19.48
CA HIS A 39 -35.23 1.37 18.67
C HIS A 39 -35.15 1.87 17.22
N SER A 40 -35.87 1.20 16.30
CA SER A 40 -36.20 1.78 14.99
C SER A 40 -37.32 2.82 15.11
N ALA A 41 -37.61 3.56 14.04
CA ALA A 41 -38.76 4.44 13.99
C ALA A 41 -40.08 3.68 14.24
N PHE A 42 -41.05 4.34 14.87
CA PHE A 42 -42.40 3.81 15.09
C PHE A 42 -43.18 3.73 13.77
N ASN A 43 -43.95 2.65 13.58
CA ASN A 43 -44.74 2.38 12.37
C ASN A 43 -43.91 2.29 11.07
N ASP A 44 -42.63 1.94 11.19
CA ASP A 44 -41.83 1.46 10.07
C ASP A 44 -42.42 0.13 9.54
N LYS A 45 -42.54 0.02 8.22
CA LYS A 45 -43.11 -1.14 7.53
C LYS A 45 -42.07 -2.25 7.30
N ASN A 46 -40.78 -1.91 7.30
CA ASN A 46 -39.67 -2.85 7.09
C ASN A 46 -38.42 -2.40 7.90
N PRO A 47 -38.51 -2.28 9.23
CA PRO A 47 -37.39 -1.84 10.05
C PRO A 47 -36.25 -2.86 10.01
N TYR A 48 -35.02 -2.34 10.08
CA TYR A 48 -33.81 -3.17 10.16
C TYR A 48 -32.70 -2.51 10.99
N TRP A 49 -31.74 -3.33 11.38
CA TRP A 49 -30.52 -2.99 12.11
C TRP A 49 -29.33 -3.73 11.50
N GLU A 50 -28.18 -3.07 11.38
CA GLU A 50 -26.96 -3.65 10.79
C GLU A 50 -25.69 -3.43 11.62
N VAL A 51 -25.02 -4.54 11.89
CA VAL A 51 -23.72 -4.60 12.55
C VAL A 51 -22.67 -5.03 11.52
N ASP A 52 -21.92 -4.07 10.98
CA ASP A 52 -20.67 -4.34 10.25
C ASP A 52 -19.59 -4.73 11.27
N LEU A 53 -19.03 -5.93 11.10
CA LEU A 53 -17.98 -6.51 11.92
C LEU A 53 -16.57 -6.04 11.50
N GLY A 54 -16.47 -5.20 10.46
CA GLY A 54 -15.25 -4.59 9.94
C GLY A 54 -14.42 -5.49 9.02
N ARG A 55 -14.75 -6.79 8.97
CA ARG A 55 -14.23 -7.82 8.05
C ARG A 55 -15.22 -8.99 8.01
N LEU A 56 -15.03 -9.94 7.09
CA LEU A 56 -15.69 -11.23 7.16
C LEU A 56 -15.35 -11.94 8.48
N TYR A 57 -16.37 -12.45 9.16
CA TYR A 57 -16.26 -13.31 10.34
C TYR A 57 -17.19 -14.52 10.21
N PRO A 58 -16.77 -15.71 10.66
CA PRO A 58 -17.62 -16.87 10.78
C PRO A 58 -18.60 -16.69 11.95
N VAL A 59 -19.87 -16.42 11.63
CA VAL A 59 -20.98 -16.27 12.57
C VAL A 59 -21.57 -17.65 12.89
N TYR A 60 -21.41 -18.09 14.14
CA TYR A 60 -22.00 -19.33 14.64
C TYR A 60 -23.35 -19.08 15.33
N ALA A 61 -23.42 -18.06 16.19
CA ALA A 61 -24.64 -17.68 16.87
C ALA A 61 -24.69 -16.18 17.10
N ILE A 62 -25.90 -15.63 17.13
CA ILE A 62 -26.18 -14.24 17.49
C ILE A 62 -26.95 -14.25 18.81
N THR A 63 -26.58 -13.41 19.77
CA THR A 63 -27.38 -13.17 20.98
C THR A 63 -27.92 -11.76 20.94
N VAL A 64 -29.24 -11.65 20.96
CA VAL A 64 -29.97 -10.39 20.90
C VAL A 64 -30.69 -10.19 22.23
N TRP A 65 -30.41 -9.08 22.91
CA TRP A 65 -31.17 -8.68 24.09
C TRP A 65 -32.21 -7.63 23.70
N ALA A 66 -33.45 -7.78 24.17
CA ALA A 66 -34.56 -6.94 23.73
C ALA A 66 -35.60 -6.68 24.84
N ARG A 67 -36.48 -5.70 24.58
CA ARG A 67 -37.59 -5.32 25.48
C ARG A 67 -38.92 -6.04 25.15
N GLY A 68 -38.98 -6.74 24.03
CA GLY A 68 -40.15 -7.48 23.52
C GLY A 68 -39.81 -8.20 22.20
N ARG A 69 -40.67 -9.13 21.75
CA ARG A 69 -40.35 -10.07 20.63
C ARG A 69 -40.09 -9.40 19.26
N LEU A 70 -39.33 -10.12 18.43
CA LEU A 70 -38.83 -9.75 17.10
C LEU A 70 -39.08 -10.90 16.10
N ASP A 71 -39.77 -10.63 14.98
CA ASP A 71 -40.24 -11.68 14.05
C ASP A 71 -39.92 -11.38 12.57
N GLY A 72 -38.98 -12.15 11.99
CA GLY A 72 -38.91 -12.55 10.57
C GLY A 72 -38.46 -11.50 9.53
N GLN A 73 -37.65 -11.84 8.51
CA GLN A 73 -37.23 -13.15 8.01
C GLN A 73 -35.70 -13.22 7.88
N GLU A 74 -35.11 -14.31 8.36
CA GLU A 74 -33.76 -14.31 8.94
C GLU A 74 -33.12 -15.70 8.82
N CYS A 75 -31.98 -15.93 9.49
CA CYS A 75 -31.40 -17.28 9.66
C CYS A 75 -32.31 -18.23 10.49
N HIS A 76 -33.32 -17.68 11.17
CA HIS A 76 -34.33 -18.42 11.93
C HIS A 76 -35.73 -17.82 11.76
N ARG A 77 -36.76 -18.48 12.32
CA ARG A 77 -38.13 -17.97 12.45
C ARG A 77 -38.65 -18.31 13.85
N PHE A 78 -38.98 -17.30 14.65
CA PHE A 78 -39.57 -17.49 15.97
C PHE A 78 -41.02 -18.03 15.88
N PRO A 79 -41.47 -18.83 16.86
CA PRO A 79 -42.88 -19.19 17.00
C PRO A 79 -43.72 -17.99 17.44
N ALA A 80 -44.97 -17.92 16.94
CA ALA A 80 -45.91 -16.85 17.29
C ALA A 80 -46.35 -16.85 18.76
N ASP A 81 -46.04 -17.90 19.54
CA ASP A 81 -46.47 -18.03 20.93
C ASP A 81 -45.38 -18.59 21.86
N THR A 82 -44.65 -17.69 22.51
CA THR A 82 -43.77 -17.92 23.66
C THR A 82 -44.06 -16.85 24.71
N SER A 83 -44.79 -17.22 25.76
CA SER A 83 -45.26 -16.32 26.83
C SER A 83 -44.30 -16.23 28.02
N ASP A 84 -43.03 -16.58 27.82
CA ASP A 84 -41.95 -16.48 28.80
C ASP A 84 -41.18 -15.16 28.69
N MET A 85 -40.74 -14.63 29.84
CA MET A 85 -40.13 -13.29 29.96
C MET A 85 -38.60 -13.26 29.86
N ASP A 86 -38.01 -14.19 29.10
CA ASP A 86 -36.58 -14.14 28.81
C ASP A 86 -36.25 -12.99 27.85
N ARG A 87 -35.36 -12.11 28.31
CA ARG A 87 -34.93 -10.89 27.58
C ARG A 87 -33.75 -11.13 26.65
N GLU A 88 -33.34 -12.40 26.52
CA GLU A 88 -32.20 -12.88 25.75
C GLU A 88 -32.69 -13.84 24.66
N PHE A 89 -32.36 -13.56 23.40
CA PHE A 89 -32.70 -14.39 22.26
C PHE A 89 -31.41 -14.92 21.62
N LYS A 90 -31.15 -16.22 21.77
CA LYS A 90 -30.00 -16.91 21.17
C LYS A 90 -30.40 -17.55 19.84
N ILE A 91 -29.92 -16.95 18.75
CA ILE A 91 -30.12 -17.41 17.38
C ILE A 91 -28.88 -18.20 16.97
N ASN A 92 -28.94 -19.53 17.08
CA ASN A 92 -27.89 -20.40 16.55
C ASN A 92 -28.10 -20.58 15.03
N CYS A 93 -27.06 -20.34 14.23
CA CYS A 93 -27.14 -20.54 12.79
C CYS A 93 -27.18 -22.05 12.47
N SER A 94 -27.96 -22.46 11.45
CA SER A 94 -28.05 -23.87 11.03
C SER A 94 -26.75 -24.45 10.43
N SER A 95 -25.86 -23.56 10.04
CA SER A 95 -24.49 -23.77 9.58
C SER A 95 -23.70 -22.51 9.92
N VAL A 96 -22.36 -22.57 10.02
CA VAL A 96 -21.56 -21.34 10.10
C VAL A 96 -21.80 -20.51 8.84
N ILE A 97 -21.99 -19.20 9.00
CA ILE A 97 -22.16 -18.25 7.90
C ILE A 97 -21.05 -17.21 8.00
N ASP A 98 -20.19 -17.12 7.00
CA ASP A 98 -19.23 -16.02 6.90
C ASP A 98 -19.96 -14.74 6.49
N GLY A 99 -19.95 -13.76 7.38
CA GLY A 99 -20.63 -12.49 7.20
C GLY A 99 -19.74 -11.34 7.62
N ARG A 100 -19.69 -10.29 6.80
CA ARG A 100 -19.14 -8.99 7.23
C ARG A 100 -20.21 -8.15 7.93
N VAL A 101 -21.43 -8.12 7.39
CA VAL A 101 -22.55 -7.38 7.97
C VAL A 101 -23.60 -8.37 8.45
N VAL A 102 -23.95 -8.30 9.73
CA VAL A 102 -25.09 -9.03 10.30
C VAL A 102 -26.29 -8.10 10.33
N ARG A 103 -27.31 -8.42 9.54
CA ARG A 103 -28.57 -7.66 9.47
C ARG A 103 -29.68 -8.41 10.22
N LEU A 104 -30.35 -7.70 11.12
CA LEU A 104 -31.57 -8.13 11.79
C LEU A 104 -32.72 -7.24 11.29
N SER A 105 -33.82 -7.83 10.82
CA SER A 105 -34.89 -7.09 10.15
C SER A 105 -36.26 -7.72 10.34
N ARG A 106 -37.31 -6.88 10.39
CA ARG A 106 -38.70 -7.29 10.67
C ARG A 106 -39.61 -7.02 9.48
N ASN A 107 -40.31 -8.05 9.01
CA ASN A 107 -41.28 -8.00 7.92
C ASN A 107 -42.70 -7.88 8.52
N THR A 108 -43.46 -6.86 8.14
CA THR A 108 -44.67 -6.46 8.89
C THR A 108 -45.90 -6.22 8.01
N THR A 109 -47.08 -6.57 8.52
CA THR A 109 -48.34 -6.54 7.74
C THR A 109 -49.54 -5.88 8.43
N ALA A 110 -49.45 -5.49 9.72
CA ALA A 110 -50.62 -5.09 10.51
C ALA A 110 -50.37 -4.16 11.74
N GLY A 111 -49.74 -2.99 11.54
CA GLY A 111 -49.77 -1.86 12.50
C GLY A 111 -48.91 -1.95 13.78
N ASP A 112 -48.37 -0.82 14.22
CA ASP A 112 -47.58 -0.62 15.45
C ASP A 112 -46.40 -1.60 15.63
N PHE A 113 -45.49 -1.59 14.65
CA PHE A 113 -44.24 -2.34 14.70
C PHE A 113 -43.00 -1.45 14.67
N TYR A 114 -41.99 -1.89 15.41
CA TYR A 114 -40.64 -1.36 15.47
C TYR A 114 -39.71 -2.46 16.03
N ILE A 115 -38.40 -2.30 15.83
CA ILE A 115 -37.35 -3.14 16.42
C ILE A 115 -36.86 -2.48 17.70
N ASN A 116 -36.66 -3.25 18.77
CA ASN A 116 -36.04 -2.79 20.02
C ASN A 116 -34.85 -3.70 20.33
N LEU A 117 -33.67 -3.12 20.53
CA LEU A 117 -32.45 -3.85 20.91
C LEU A 117 -31.88 -3.23 22.18
N CYS A 118 -31.23 -4.02 23.02
CA CYS A 118 -30.50 -3.58 24.20
C CYS A 118 -29.02 -3.97 24.14
N GLU A 119 -28.69 -5.13 23.58
CA GLU A 119 -27.33 -5.58 23.31
C GLU A 119 -27.37 -6.61 22.17
N PHE A 120 -26.36 -6.59 21.30
CA PHE A 120 -26.25 -7.47 20.13
C PHE A 120 -24.84 -8.05 20.07
N GLN A 121 -24.73 -9.37 20.27
CA GLN A 121 -23.45 -10.09 20.36
C GLN A 121 -23.36 -11.16 19.28
N VAL A 122 -22.18 -11.25 18.65
CA VAL A 122 -21.86 -12.24 17.61
C VAL A 122 -20.84 -13.22 18.18
N TRP A 123 -21.20 -14.50 18.19
CA TRP A 123 -20.37 -15.59 18.70
C TRP A 123 -19.73 -16.37 17.56
N SER A 124 -18.48 -16.75 17.78
CA SER A 124 -17.65 -17.55 16.86
C SER A 124 -16.88 -18.61 17.65
N CYS A 125 -16.43 -19.66 16.99
CA CYS A 125 -15.68 -20.73 17.65
C CYS A 125 -14.36 -20.19 18.26
N THR A 126 -14.02 -20.64 19.47
CA THR A 126 -12.73 -20.27 20.07
C THR A 126 -11.56 -20.81 19.24
N SER A 127 -10.36 -20.22 19.41
CA SER A 127 -9.23 -20.39 18.49
C SER A 127 -8.80 -21.82 18.18
N GLN A 128 -9.12 -22.81 19.03
CA GLN A 128 -8.74 -24.22 18.87
C GLN A 128 -9.87 -25.14 18.35
N TYR A 129 -11.03 -24.58 17.97
CA TYR A 129 -12.21 -25.35 17.52
C TYR A 129 -12.72 -24.88 16.15
N TRP A 130 -13.51 -25.71 15.47
CA TRP A 130 -14.12 -25.47 14.15
C TRP A 130 -15.38 -26.33 13.94
N GLY A 131 -16.04 -26.14 12.79
CA GLY A 131 -17.17 -26.93 12.34
C GLY A 131 -18.52 -26.40 12.82
N SER A 132 -19.61 -26.98 12.31
CA SER A 132 -20.98 -26.44 12.45
C SER A 132 -21.56 -26.43 13.88
N ALA A 133 -20.87 -27.00 14.87
CA ALA A 133 -21.23 -26.88 16.28
C ALA A 133 -20.05 -26.40 17.17
N CYS A 134 -18.94 -25.92 16.58
CA CYS A 134 -17.67 -25.65 17.27
C CYS A 134 -17.16 -26.84 18.12
N ASP A 135 -17.55 -28.06 17.75
CA ASP A 135 -17.32 -29.32 18.47
C ASP A 135 -16.04 -30.03 18.02
N ARG A 136 -15.53 -29.70 16.82
CA ARG A 136 -14.33 -30.29 16.24
C ARG A 136 -13.12 -29.49 16.70
N VAL A 137 -12.09 -30.18 17.18
CA VAL A 137 -10.81 -29.56 17.56
C VAL A 137 -9.96 -29.36 16.30
N CYS A 138 -9.22 -28.26 16.21
CA CYS A 138 -8.18 -28.07 15.19
C CYS A 138 -7.15 -29.22 15.26
N GLY A 139 -6.59 -29.60 14.10
CA GLY A 139 -5.43 -30.49 14.08
C GLY A 139 -4.16 -29.80 14.56
N GLN A 140 -3.01 -30.46 14.42
CA GLN A 140 -1.71 -29.92 14.81
C GLN A 140 -1.17 -28.92 13.77
N CYS A 141 -1.90 -27.82 13.59
CA CYS A 141 -1.48 -26.68 12.79
C CYS A 141 -0.11 -26.16 13.25
N GLU A 142 0.71 -25.69 12.32
CA GLU A 142 2.06 -25.21 12.63
C GLU A 142 2.04 -24.06 13.65
N ASN A 143 2.99 -24.06 14.58
CA ASN A 143 3.08 -23.11 15.70
C ASN A 143 1.83 -23.02 16.60
N ARG A 144 0.92 -24.02 16.56
CA ARG A 144 -0.41 -23.98 17.22
C ARG A 144 -1.30 -22.82 16.72
N SER A 145 -1.11 -22.42 15.48
CA SER A 145 -1.99 -21.48 14.78
C SER A 145 -3.47 -21.96 14.82
N PRO A 146 -4.45 -21.05 14.84
CA PRO A 146 -5.85 -21.42 14.79
C PRO A 146 -6.23 -21.91 13.39
N CYS A 147 -6.80 -23.12 13.30
CA CYS A 147 -7.41 -23.58 12.05
C CYS A 147 -8.64 -22.74 11.65
N ASP A 148 -8.98 -22.78 10.36
CA ASP A 148 -10.23 -22.27 9.78
C ASP A 148 -11.47 -22.77 10.54
N LYS A 149 -12.43 -21.87 10.79
CA LYS A 149 -13.60 -22.15 11.65
C LYS A 149 -14.76 -22.85 10.94
N THR A 150 -14.81 -22.78 9.62
CA THR A 150 -15.80 -23.48 8.80
C THR A 150 -15.38 -24.92 8.54
N ASN A 151 -14.11 -25.12 8.15
CA ASN A 151 -13.66 -26.34 7.48
C ASN A 151 -12.46 -27.03 8.17
N GLY A 152 -11.83 -26.40 9.16
CA GLY A 152 -10.75 -26.99 9.97
C GLY A 152 -9.37 -26.99 9.32
N HIS A 153 -9.20 -26.36 8.15
CA HIS A 153 -7.92 -26.28 7.45
C HIS A 153 -6.90 -25.46 8.25
N CYS A 154 -5.68 -25.96 8.35
CA CYS A 154 -4.50 -25.19 8.77
C CYS A 154 -3.69 -24.78 7.53
N ASP A 155 -3.16 -23.55 7.47
CA ASP A 155 -2.28 -23.11 6.37
C ASP A 155 -1.02 -23.99 6.22
N ALA A 156 -0.51 -24.51 7.34
CA ALA A 156 0.59 -25.46 7.40
C ALA A 156 0.42 -26.43 8.60
N CYS A 157 1.01 -27.63 8.50
CA CYS A 157 1.01 -28.63 9.55
C CYS A 157 2.36 -28.73 10.26
N THR A 158 2.34 -29.03 11.55
CA THR A 158 3.55 -29.53 12.22
C THR A 158 4.03 -30.85 11.59
N ALA A 159 5.34 -31.10 11.65
CA ALA A 159 5.95 -32.26 11.00
C ALA A 159 5.28 -33.59 11.40
N ASN A 160 5.03 -34.44 10.40
CA ASN A 160 4.33 -35.74 10.46
C ASN A 160 2.78 -35.70 10.53
N TRP A 161 2.14 -34.53 10.36
CA TRP A 161 0.68 -34.39 10.25
C TRP A 161 0.28 -33.96 8.83
N GLU A 162 -0.81 -34.50 8.27
CA GLU A 162 -1.17 -34.27 6.87
C GLU A 162 -2.21 -33.13 6.67
N PRO A 163 -2.00 -32.22 5.71
CA PRO A 163 -2.98 -31.20 5.33
C PRO A 163 -4.18 -31.83 4.59
N PRO A 164 -5.35 -31.17 4.53
CA PRO A 164 -5.60 -29.80 5.00
C PRO A 164 -5.82 -29.67 6.51
N LEU A 165 -6.28 -30.73 7.19
CA LEU A 165 -6.75 -30.66 8.58
C LEU A 165 -5.66 -30.85 9.64
N CYS A 166 -4.44 -31.24 9.25
CA CYS A 166 -3.35 -31.61 10.15
C CYS A 166 -3.76 -32.65 11.20
N THR A 167 -4.41 -33.72 10.73
CA THR A 167 -4.85 -34.88 11.52
C THR A 167 -3.90 -36.05 11.34
N GLU A 168 -3.78 -36.89 12.37
CA GLU A 168 -2.91 -38.07 12.33
C GLU A 168 -3.50 -39.12 11.37
N LEU A 169 -2.66 -39.72 10.53
CA LEU A 169 -3.08 -40.85 9.70
C LEU A 169 -3.54 -42.00 10.60
N VAL A 170 -4.84 -42.27 10.59
CA VAL A 170 -5.42 -43.52 11.11
C VAL A 170 -4.92 -44.66 10.21
N LYS A 171 -3.74 -45.18 10.53
CA LYS A 171 -3.09 -46.25 9.76
C LYS A 171 -4.05 -47.44 9.68
N PRO A 172 -4.51 -47.84 8.48
CA PRO A 172 -5.39 -48.99 8.37
C PRO A 172 -4.64 -50.22 8.89
N VAL A 173 -5.29 -50.97 9.78
CA VAL A 173 -4.78 -52.25 10.28
C VAL A 173 -4.42 -53.11 9.06
N PRO A 174 -3.21 -53.69 8.96
CA PRO A 174 -2.68 -54.18 7.69
C PRO A 174 -3.42 -55.41 7.15
N GLY A 175 -4.48 -55.14 6.39
CA GLY A 175 -5.10 -56.09 5.47
C GLY A 175 -4.09 -56.49 4.41
N VAL A 176 -3.72 -57.76 4.40
CA VAL A 176 -2.86 -58.36 3.35
C VAL A 176 -3.59 -58.26 1.99
N ILE A 177 -2.81 -58.37 0.90
CA ILE A 177 -3.23 -58.28 -0.53
C ILE A 177 -3.10 -56.85 -1.11
N ALA A 178 -1.85 -56.45 -1.38
CA ALA A 178 -1.52 -55.39 -2.33
C ALA A 178 -0.18 -55.67 -3.05
N GLY A 179 0.90 -55.91 -2.29
CA GLY A 179 2.25 -56.10 -2.84
C GLY A 179 2.41 -57.29 -3.81
N VAL A 180 1.61 -58.34 -3.66
CA VAL A 180 1.61 -59.50 -4.58
C VAL A 180 1.15 -59.11 -5.98
N VAL A 181 0.15 -58.21 -6.10
CA VAL A 181 -0.41 -57.79 -7.39
C VAL A 181 0.63 -56.99 -8.18
N VAL A 182 1.32 -56.04 -7.53
CA VAL A 182 2.36 -55.23 -8.18
C VAL A 182 3.53 -56.09 -8.64
N ALA A 183 3.99 -57.03 -7.82
CA ALA A 183 5.07 -57.95 -8.20
C ALA A 183 4.69 -58.84 -9.40
N VAL A 184 3.47 -59.37 -9.44
CA VAL A 184 2.97 -60.17 -10.57
C VAL A 184 2.80 -59.31 -11.83
N VAL A 185 2.29 -58.09 -11.73
CA VAL A 185 2.15 -57.19 -12.89
C VAL A 185 3.52 -56.82 -13.47
N VAL A 186 4.51 -56.47 -12.63
CA VAL A 186 5.87 -56.17 -13.09
C VAL A 186 6.52 -57.40 -13.75
N ALA A 187 6.37 -58.59 -13.14
CA ALA A 187 6.89 -59.83 -13.73
C ALA A 187 6.24 -60.16 -15.10
N MET A 188 4.93 -59.95 -15.23
CA MET A 188 4.19 -60.14 -16.48
C MET A 188 4.61 -59.14 -17.55
N VAL A 189 4.82 -57.86 -17.21
CA VAL A 189 5.32 -56.84 -18.14
C VAL A 189 6.74 -57.18 -18.61
N VAL A 190 7.63 -57.59 -17.71
CA VAL A 190 9.00 -58.02 -18.07
C VAL A 190 8.96 -59.26 -18.97
N ALA A 191 8.11 -60.25 -18.68
CA ALA A 191 7.94 -61.42 -19.53
C ALA A 191 7.41 -61.08 -20.92
N VAL A 192 6.41 -60.17 -21.03
CA VAL A 192 5.87 -59.70 -22.30
C VAL A 192 6.91 -58.93 -23.12
N LEU A 193 7.74 -58.10 -22.48
CA LEU A 193 8.84 -57.39 -23.15
C LEU A 193 9.93 -58.35 -23.64
N LEU A 194 10.30 -59.37 -22.86
CA LEU A 194 11.23 -60.41 -23.28
C LEU A 194 10.67 -61.24 -24.45
N VAL A 195 9.39 -61.61 -24.41
CA VAL A 195 8.72 -62.29 -25.53
C VAL A 195 8.68 -61.42 -26.77
N MET A 196 8.37 -60.12 -26.67
CA MET A 196 8.44 -59.20 -27.82
C MET A 196 9.85 -59.00 -28.35
N PHE A 197 10.89 -59.06 -27.51
CA PHE A 197 12.28 -59.02 -27.93
C PHE A 197 12.67 -60.27 -28.73
N VAL A 198 12.32 -61.46 -28.22
CA VAL A 198 12.57 -62.75 -28.91
C VAL A 198 11.74 -62.91 -30.20
N LEU A 199 10.52 -62.36 -30.24
CA LEU A 199 9.72 -62.32 -31.47
C LEU A 199 10.28 -61.32 -32.50
N ARG A 200 10.95 -60.25 -32.07
CA ARG A 200 11.66 -59.33 -32.99
C ARG A 200 13.01 -59.87 -33.47
N SER A 201 13.71 -60.69 -32.69
CA SER A 201 14.99 -61.28 -33.14
C SER A 201 14.84 -62.37 -34.21
N ASN A 202 13.63 -62.93 -34.38
CA ASN A 202 13.39 -64.09 -35.24
C ASN A 202 12.83 -63.75 -36.64
N VAL A 203 12.85 -62.48 -37.07
CA VAL A 203 12.28 -62.06 -38.37
C VAL A 203 13.24 -61.19 -39.19
N THR A 204 14.50 -61.63 -39.36
CA THR A 204 15.36 -61.24 -40.50
C THR A 204 16.50 -62.25 -40.71
N GLU A 205 16.22 -63.43 -41.26
CA GLU A 205 17.27 -64.19 -41.97
C GLU A 205 16.72 -65.08 -43.10
N HIS A 206 16.92 -64.63 -44.35
CA HIS A 206 17.53 -65.41 -45.45
C HIS A 206 17.19 -64.79 -46.82
N GLN A 207 18.19 -64.16 -47.45
CA GLN A 207 18.73 -64.64 -48.72
C GLN A 207 20.15 -64.07 -48.95
N ASN A 208 21.05 -64.96 -49.36
CA ASN A 208 22.46 -64.71 -49.72
C ASN A 208 22.56 -64.71 -51.27
N PRO A 209 23.65 -64.24 -51.95
CA PRO A 209 25.05 -64.50 -51.56
C PRO A 209 26.06 -63.35 -51.78
N ALA A 210 27.33 -63.62 -51.45
CA ALA A 210 28.47 -62.70 -51.49
C ALA A 210 29.28 -62.71 -52.79
N LEU A 211 30.19 -61.73 -52.95
CA LEU A 211 31.60 -62.02 -53.30
C LEU A 211 32.59 -60.88 -52.94
N GLN A 212 33.74 -61.26 -52.38
CA GLN A 212 35.13 -60.74 -52.53
C GLN A 212 35.37 -59.23 -52.80
N THR A 213 35.92 -58.40 -51.89
CA THR A 213 37.28 -58.30 -51.27
C THR A 213 38.38 -57.56 -52.07
N THR A 214 38.84 -56.40 -51.56
CA THR A 214 40.25 -55.90 -51.48
C THR A 214 40.28 -54.47 -50.88
N ALA A 215 41.41 -53.85 -50.51
CA ALA A 215 42.36 -54.15 -49.42
C ALA A 215 43.33 -52.94 -49.20
N GLN A 216 44.01 -52.85 -48.03
CA GLN A 216 44.97 -51.79 -47.62
C GLN A 216 44.32 -50.42 -47.32
N GLY A 217 44.73 -49.56 -46.37
CA GLY A 217 45.73 -49.59 -45.27
C GLY A 217 45.66 -48.24 -44.47
N HIS A 218 46.33 -48.00 -43.34
CA HIS A 218 47.23 -48.84 -42.53
C HIS A 218 47.19 -48.50 -41.00
N GLN A 219 48.21 -47.84 -40.41
CA GLN A 219 48.43 -47.57 -38.95
C GLN A 219 49.22 -46.22 -38.79
N ILE A 220 49.66 -45.64 -37.64
CA ILE A 220 50.25 -46.11 -36.34
C ILE A 220 49.90 -45.11 -35.18
N SER A 221 50.22 -45.45 -33.92
CA SER A 221 49.80 -44.79 -32.67
C SER A 221 50.94 -44.41 -31.67
N ASN A 222 50.55 -43.73 -30.56
CA ASN A 222 51.10 -43.76 -29.19
C ASN A 222 52.17 -42.77 -28.62
N ASP A 223 51.86 -42.34 -27.38
CA ASP A 223 52.67 -42.06 -26.17
C ASP A 223 53.66 -40.87 -26.00
N GLY A 224 53.59 -40.24 -24.81
CA GLY A 224 54.54 -39.25 -24.25
C GLY A 224 53.95 -38.39 -23.10
N ASP A 225 54.63 -38.29 -21.94
CA ASP A 225 54.13 -37.62 -20.70
C ASP A 225 55.21 -36.73 -20.02
N ARG A 226 54.77 -35.87 -19.08
CA ARG A 226 55.52 -35.21 -17.96
C ARG A 226 56.38 -33.94 -18.17
N SER A 227 55.90 -32.86 -17.51
CA SER A 227 56.53 -32.23 -16.31
C SER A 227 57.47 -30.99 -16.37
N THR A 228 57.11 -30.00 -15.54
CA THR A 228 57.95 -29.10 -14.67
C THR A 228 58.75 -27.86 -15.12
N THR A 229 58.48 -26.76 -14.39
CA THR A 229 59.37 -25.71 -13.81
C THR A 229 59.83 -24.43 -14.57
N LYS A 230 59.75 -23.31 -13.83
CA LYS A 230 60.37 -21.96 -13.95
C LYS A 230 61.85 -21.99 -13.47
N PRO A 231 62.76 -20.97 -13.67
CA PRO A 231 62.56 -19.55 -13.30
C PRO A 231 63.35 -18.43 -14.07
N THR A 232 63.32 -17.23 -13.48
CA THR A 232 63.65 -15.87 -13.98
C THR A 232 65.13 -15.45 -13.95
N ILE A 233 65.56 -14.57 -14.87
CA ILE A 233 66.66 -13.57 -14.70
C ILE A 233 66.21 -12.22 -15.30
N ALA A 234 66.77 -11.09 -14.84
CA ALA A 234 66.41 -9.70 -15.23
C ALA A 234 67.61 -8.90 -15.79
N VAL A 235 67.41 -7.67 -16.33
CA VAL A 235 68.38 -6.54 -16.37
C VAL A 235 67.78 -5.21 -16.94
N ARG A 236 68.35 -4.06 -16.56
CA ARG A 236 68.04 -2.64 -16.95
C ARG A 236 69.00 -2.12 -18.06
N PRO A 237 68.81 -0.98 -18.80
CA PRO A 237 68.49 0.40 -18.34
C PRO A 237 67.56 1.19 -19.33
N GLN A 238 67.52 2.51 -19.59
CA GLN A 238 68.19 3.80 -19.21
C GLN A 238 67.09 4.94 -19.23
N VAL A 239 67.13 6.08 -18.51
CA VAL A 239 67.88 7.37 -18.69
C VAL A 239 67.54 8.06 -20.05
N LYS A 240 67.13 9.35 -20.19
CA LYS A 240 67.63 10.63 -19.58
C LYS A 240 66.70 11.88 -19.79
N GLN A 241 66.64 12.82 -18.82
CA GLN A 241 66.46 14.32 -18.87
C GLN A 241 65.34 14.98 -19.76
N THR A 242 64.88 16.24 -19.62
CA THR A 242 65.44 17.53 -19.09
C THR A 242 64.42 18.47 -18.37
N ASN A 243 64.97 19.42 -17.61
CA ASN A 243 64.59 20.79 -17.16
C ASN A 243 63.40 21.53 -17.88
N GLU A 244 62.81 22.66 -17.40
CA GLU A 244 63.36 23.75 -16.55
C GLU A 244 62.30 24.64 -15.80
N LYS A 245 62.83 25.31 -14.76
CA LYS A 245 62.38 26.34 -13.76
C LYS A 245 61.59 27.61 -14.18
N ALA A 246 60.73 28.09 -13.25
CA ALA A 246 60.55 29.48 -12.72
C ALA A 246 59.49 29.45 -11.57
N THR A 247 59.55 30.06 -10.36
CA THR A 247 59.90 31.41 -9.80
C THR A 247 58.88 32.54 -10.11
N ALA A 248 58.32 33.31 -9.16
CA ALA A 248 58.45 33.34 -7.69
C ALA A 248 57.34 34.19 -6.96
N SER A 249 57.30 34.10 -5.61
CA SER A 249 57.05 35.18 -4.60
C SER A 249 55.69 35.92 -4.49
N SER A 250 55.19 36.34 -3.31
CA SER A 250 55.58 36.08 -1.89
C SER A 250 54.56 36.71 -0.87
N ASP A 251 54.78 36.48 0.44
CA ASP A 251 54.47 37.38 1.59
C ASP A 251 53.00 37.59 2.06
N TYR A 252 52.65 37.71 3.36
CA TYR A 252 53.36 37.46 4.65
C TYR A 252 52.36 37.35 5.85
N TYR A 253 52.88 36.89 7.00
CA TYR A 253 52.47 37.16 8.40
C TYR A 253 51.25 36.43 9.03
N ASP A 254 51.57 35.26 9.61
CA ASP A 254 51.24 34.84 10.99
C ASP A 254 52.43 35.31 11.90
N PRO A 255 52.33 35.57 13.24
CA PRO A 255 52.35 34.45 14.21
C PRO A 255 51.80 34.70 15.67
N ASP A 256 52.00 33.68 16.50
CA ASP A 256 52.21 33.64 17.98
C ASP A 256 51.01 33.73 18.96
N ASP A 257 51.01 33.06 20.12
CA ASP A 257 51.49 31.70 20.52
C ASP A 257 50.90 31.36 21.92
N GLY A 258 50.97 30.10 22.43
CA GLY A 258 50.47 29.78 23.79
C GLY A 258 50.49 28.32 24.31
N TYR A 259 51.63 27.62 24.27
CA TYR A 259 51.76 26.20 24.72
C TYR A 259 51.76 25.95 26.25
N ALA A 260 51.23 24.78 26.66
CA ALA A 260 51.68 23.98 27.82
C ALA A 260 51.13 22.52 27.76
N THR A 261 51.76 21.61 27.01
CA THR A 261 52.71 20.56 27.46
C THR A 261 52.12 19.17 27.81
N VAL A 262 52.75 18.14 27.25
CA VAL A 262 52.37 16.72 27.18
C VAL A 262 52.76 15.92 28.44
N ASN A 263 52.12 14.76 28.66
CA ASN A 263 52.73 13.61 29.36
C ASN A 263 52.37 12.28 28.69
N GLU A 264 53.22 11.26 28.87
CA GLU A 264 53.35 10.08 27.99
C GLU A 264 53.80 8.84 28.81
N VAL A 265 53.69 7.56 28.38
CA VAL A 265 53.26 6.95 27.10
C VAL A 265 52.47 5.66 27.40
N GLN A 266 51.39 5.36 26.65
CA GLN A 266 51.05 4.02 26.12
C GLN A 266 49.79 4.07 25.24
N GLY A 267 49.75 3.26 24.17
CA GLY A 267 48.81 3.44 23.07
C GLY A 267 47.85 2.28 22.83
N GLU A 268 46.66 2.63 22.32
CA GLU A 268 45.76 1.74 21.59
C GLU A 268 45.68 2.23 20.14
N GLN A 269 45.60 1.32 19.18
CA GLN A 269 45.35 1.69 17.78
C GLN A 269 43.89 2.16 17.62
N PRO A 270 43.58 3.07 16.67
CA PRO A 270 42.21 3.19 16.21
C PRO A 270 41.77 1.81 15.67
N PRO A 271 40.54 1.35 15.96
CA PRO A 271 40.09 0.05 15.48
C PRO A 271 40.08 0.05 13.95
N GLU A 272 40.79 -0.91 13.35
CA GLU A 272 40.68 -1.16 11.92
C GLU A 272 39.21 -1.47 11.59
N PHE A 273 38.66 -0.82 10.56
CA PHE A 273 37.37 -1.20 9.99
C PHE A 273 37.51 -2.52 9.24
N SER A 274 37.66 -3.61 10.01
CA SER A 274 37.86 -4.96 9.50
C SER A 274 36.66 -5.39 8.66
N GLN A 275 36.94 -5.81 7.42
CA GLN A 275 35.96 -6.19 6.41
C GLN A 275 34.89 -7.16 6.95
N PHE A 276 33.66 -6.66 7.08
CA PHE A 276 32.45 -7.49 7.16
C PHE A 276 31.46 -7.14 6.04
N CYS A 277 32.00 -7.07 4.82
CA CYS A 277 31.18 -7.36 3.65
C CYS A 277 30.55 -8.75 3.86
N LEU A 278 29.22 -8.86 3.71
CA LEU A 278 28.65 -10.14 3.30
C LEU A 278 29.34 -10.56 2.00
N PRO A 279 29.59 -11.85 1.75
CA PRO A 279 30.12 -12.27 0.47
C PRO A 279 29.15 -11.76 -0.61
N PRO A 280 29.60 -10.95 -1.58
CA PRO A 280 28.75 -10.54 -2.69
C PRO A 280 28.19 -11.78 -3.38
N SER A 281 26.98 -11.67 -3.94
CA SER A 281 26.50 -12.67 -4.90
C SER A 281 27.56 -12.82 -6.00
N GLU A 282 27.69 -14.02 -6.59
CA GLU A 282 28.60 -14.23 -7.72
C GLU A 282 28.31 -13.24 -8.87
N VAL A 283 27.06 -12.78 -8.96
CA VAL A 283 26.60 -11.75 -9.89
C VAL A 283 27.10 -10.34 -9.52
N CYS A 284 27.12 -9.94 -8.24
CA CYS A 284 27.73 -8.66 -7.83
C CYS A 284 29.23 -8.60 -8.18
N ASN A 285 29.97 -9.70 -8.02
CA ASN A 285 31.34 -9.79 -8.54
C ASN A 285 31.37 -9.65 -10.06
N GLY A 286 30.51 -10.38 -10.78
CA GLY A 286 30.43 -10.29 -12.25
C GLY A 286 30.08 -8.89 -12.79
N VAL A 287 29.19 -8.15 -12.11
CA VAL A 287 28.82 -6.76 -12.47
C VAL A 287 29.98 -5.79 -12.20
N ILE A 288 30.74 -6.01 -11.12
CA ILE A 288 31.97 -5.27 -10.85
C ILE A 288 33.02 -5.58 -11.93
N GLU A 289 33.36 -6.86 -12.13
CA GLU A 289 34.36 -7.33 -13.11
C GLU A 289 34.07 -6.86 -14.55
N GLN A 290 32.79 -6.84 -14.97
CA GLN A 290 32.40 -6.32 -16.29
C GLN A 290 32.55 -4.81 -16.43
N LYS A 291 32.44 -4.04 -15.34
CA LYS A 291 32.58 -2.56 -15.36
C LYS A 291 34.01 -2.10 -15.03
N THR A 292 34.78 -2.86 -14.26
CA THR A 292 36.20 -2.62 -13.98
C THR A 292 37.07 -3.42 -14.95
N ALA A 293 37.19 -2.92 -16.19
CA ALA A 293 37.92 -3.58 -17.28
C ALA A 293 39.46 -3.59 -17.10
N GLY A 294 39.93 -4.35 -16.11
CA GLY A 294 41.34 -4.50 -15.73
C GLY A 294 41.79 -3.54 -14.62
N ASP A 295 42.29 -4.12 -13.51
CA ASP A 295 43.09 -3.49 -12.45
C ASP A 295 42.68 -2.06 -12.00
N ALA A 296 41.49 -1.93 -11.41
CA ALA A 296 41.05 -0.71 -10.72
C ALA A 296 40.75 -0.97 -9.24
N GLN A 297 41.68 -0.59 -8.35
CA GLN A 297 41.50 -0.71 -6.89
C GLN A 297 40.54 0.35 -6.30
N CYS A 298 40.00 1.24 -7.15
CA CYS A 298 38.99 2.24 -6.82
C CYS A 298 37.98 2.32 -7.98
N ILE A 299 36.71 2.03 -7.71
CA ILE A 299 35.59 2.33 -8.63
C ILE A 299 35.24 3.81 -8.46
N ALA A 300 34.93 4.52 -9.55
CA ALA A 300 34.52 5.93 -9.49
C ALA A 300 33.17 6.10 -8.76
N PRO A 301 32.93 7.21 -8.02
CA PRO A 301 31.69 7.40 -7.24
C PRO A 301 30.40 7.23 -8.05
N GLU A 302 30.41 7.62 -9.32
CA GLU A 302 29.29 7.53 -10.25
C GLU A 302 28.99 6.07 -10.64
N LEU A 303 30.03 5.25 -10.81
CA LEU A 303 29.86 3.80 -11.02
C LEU A 303 29.42 3.08 -9.75
N TRP A 304 29.84 3.53 -8.56
CA TRP A 304 29.33 3.00 -7.29
C TRP A 304 27.81 3.16 -7.15
N GLN A 305 27.24 4.28 -7.60
CA GLN A 305 25.77 4.47 -7.61
C GLN A 305 25.05 3.46 -8.51
N GLU A 306 25.60 3.13 -9.68
CA GLU A 306 25.01 2.11 -10.56
C GLU A 306 25.21 0.68 -10.03
N VAL A 307 26.43 0.32 -9.61
CA VAL A 307 26.74 -1.02 -9.09
C VAL A 307 25.99 -1.28 -7.79
N GLY A 308 25.94 -0.30 -6.88
CA GLY A 308 25.18 -0.37 -5.63
C GLY A 308 23.69 -0.56 -5.86
N TRP A 309 23.09 0.11 -6.87
CA TRP A 309 21.72 -0.13 -7.28
C TRP A 309 21.50 -1.55 -7.81
N GLU A 310 22.32 -2.01 -8.76
CA GLU A 310 22.13 -3.33 -9.36
C GLU A 310 22.25 -4.46 -8.32
N CYS A 311 23.25 -4.38 -7.43
CA CYS A 311 23.41 -5.29 -6.30
C CYS A 311 22.25 -5.22 -5.29
N LEU A 312 21.78 -4.02 -4.93
CA LEU A 312 20.66 -3.85 -3.99
C LEU A 312 19.34 -4.37 -4.57
N LYS A 313 19.06 -4.03 -5.83
CA LYS A 313 17.91 -4.52 -6.60
C LYS A 313 17.91 -6.04 -6.64
N GLU A 314 19.02 -6.67 -7.01
CA GLU A 314 19.12 -8.12 -7.06
C GLU A 314 19.02 -8.76 -5.67
N HIS A 315 19.70 -8.22 -4.65
CA HIS A 315 19.65 -8.73 -3.29
C HIS A 315 18.22 -8.74 -2.73
N VAL A 316 17.47 -7.66 -2.92
CA VAL A 316 16.07 -7.57 -2.48
C VAL A 316 15.15 -8.45 -3.34
N LEU A 317 15.38 -8.53 -4.64
CA LEU A 317 14.65 -9.41 -5.56
C LEU A 317 14.82 -10.89 -5.15
N MET A 318 16.06 -11.32 -4.87
CA MET A 318 16.36 -12.69 -4.42
C MET A 318 15.74 -12.97 -3.04
N LYS A 319 15.76 -12.02 -2.11
CA LYS A 319 15.07 -12.13 -0.81
C LYS A 319 13.53 -12.17 -0.93
N LEU A 320 12.94 -11.44 -1.87
CA LEU A 320 11.49 -11.41 -2.11
C LEU A 320 10.96 -12.70 -2.77
N LEU A 321 11.80 -13.37 -3.57
CA LEU A 321 11.50 -14.68 -4.17
C LEU A 321 11.84 -15.84 -3.21
N GLY A 322 12.90 -15.70 -2.41
CA GLY A 322 13.34 -16.67 -1.40
C GLY A 322 12.55 -16.57 -0.09
N ASN A 323 11.32 -17.11 -0.10
CA ASN A 323 10.22 -16.97 0.89
C ASN A 323 10.54 -16.91 2.41
N ASN A 324 11.73 -17.30 2.88
CA ASN A 324 12.07 -17.42 4.31
C ASN A 324 13.09 -16.39 4.84
N ASP A 325 13.94 -15.75 4.00
CA ASP A 325 15.15 -15.08 4.50
C ASP A 325 14.85 -13.85 5.38
N PHE A 326 13.85 -13.03 5.01
CA PHE A 326 13.41 -11.89 5.83
C PHE A 326 12.95 -12.28 7.25
N ALA A 327 12.43 -13.50 7.44
CA ALA A 327 11.99 -13.98 8.75
C ALA A 327 13.19 -14.34 9.63
N GLU A 328 14.20 -15.02 9.08
CA GLU A 328 15.40 -15.38 9.82
C GLU A 328 16.30 -14.16 10.09
N GLU A 329 16.49 -13.28 9.11
CA GLU A 329 17.29 -12.08 9.27
C GLU A 329 16.68 -11.14 10.32
N PHE A 330 15.37 -10.92 10.30
CA PHE A 330 14.67 -10.12 11.31
C PHE A 330 14.78 -10.72 12.74
N GLN A 331 14.81 -12.04 12.86
CA GLN A 331 15.04 -12.74 14.12
C GLN A 331 16.50 -12.65 14.61
N ARG A 332 17.46 -12.57 13.68
CA ARG A 332 18.90 -12.40 13.96
C ARG A 332 19.29 -10.97 14.35
N LEU A 333 18.52 -9.96 13.94
CA LEU A 333 18.74 -8.56 14.34
C LEU A 333 18.84 -8.40 15.86
N SER A 334 19.73 -7.51 16.32
CA SER A 334 19.87 -7.19 17.74
C SER A 334 18.53 -6.72 18.33
N ARG A 335 18.27 -7.01 19.61
CA ARG A 335 17.11 -6.46 20.34
C ARG A 335 17.42 -5.08 20.96
N GLY A 336 18.56 -4.49 20.62
CA GLY A 336 19.07 -3.28 21.24
C GLY A 336 19.68 -3.49 22.63
N ARG A 337 19.89 -2.39 23.36
CA ARG A 337 20.54 -2.36 24.68
C ARG A 337 19.62 -2.96 25.76
N LYS A 338 20.19 -3.70 26.71
CA LYS A 338 19.43 -4.43 27.75
C LYS A 338 19.34 -3.73 29.11
N VAL A 339 20.26 -2.82 29.44
CA VAL A 339 20.48 -2.31 30.82
C VAL A 339 20.85 -0.82 30.81
N ASP A 340 20.04 -0.01 30.12
CA ASP A 340 20.29 1.41 29.82
C ASP A 340 18.91 2.04 29.62
N ASN A 341 18.16 2.37 30.69
CA ASN A 341 16.80 2.98 30.66
C ASN A 341 16.25 3.44 32.03
N GLU A 342 17.09 3.59 33.05
CA GLU A 342 16.73 3.92 34.43
C GLU A 342 15.84 5.18 34.53
N SER A 343 16.18 6.25 33.80
CA SER A 343 15.44 7.52 33.86
C SER A 343 13.98 7.33 33.44
N GLY A 344 13.72 6.48 32.44
CA GLY A 344 12.37 6.18 31.97
C GLY A 344 11.60 5.19 32.85
N ALA A 345 12.28 4.44 33.70
CA ALA A 345 11.70 3.47 34.63
C ALA A 345 11.29 4.07 36.00
N ARG A 346 11.85 5.24 36.36
CA ARG A 346 11.54 5.99 37.59
C ARG A 346 10.04 6.25 37.73
N GLU A 347 9.56 6.19 38.97
CA GLU A 347 8.13 6.29 39.28
C GLU A 347 7.49 7.59 38.76
N GLU A 348 8.16 8.72 38.98
CA GLU A 348 7.81 10.06 38.47
C GLU A 348 7.64 10.13 36.93
N ASN A 349 8.29 9.24 36.18
CA ASN A 349 8.30 9.22 34.72
C ASN A 349 7.38 8.17 34.10
N ARG A 350 6.84 7.23 34.89
CA ARG A 350 5.94 6.18 34.40
C ARG A 350 4.70 6.74 33.71
N ASP A 351 4.13 7.82 34.25
CA ASP A 351 2.97 8.48 33.67
C ASP A 351 3.30 9.46 32.54
N LYS A 352 4.59 9.79 32.31
CA LYS A 352 5.02 10.42 31.06
C LYS A 352 5.06 9.42 29.89
N ASN A 353 5.23 8.12 30.15
CA ASN A 353 5.26 7.08 29.11
C ASN A 353 3.88 6.72 28.55
N ARG A 354 3.77 6.47 27.24
CA ARG A 354 2.56 5.92 26.59
C ARG A 354 2.52 4.38 26.64
N PHE A 355 3.68 3.72 26.60
CA PHE A 355 3.80 2.26 26.72
C PHE A 355 4.89 1.89 27.72
N ARG A 356 4.58 1.04 28.70
CA ARG A 356 5.54 0.62 29.76
C ARG A 356 6.76 -0.15 29.22
N ALA A 357 6.65 -0.75 28.04
CA ALA A 357 7.71 -1.55 27.41
C ALA A 357 8.53 -0.76 26.37
N ILE A 358 8.22 0.52 26.12
CA ILE A 358 8.92 1.35 25.12
C ILE A 358 9.39 2.63 25.82
N ILE A 359 10.63 2.60 26.30
CA ILE A 359 11.30 3.70 26.99
C ILE A 359 12.64 3.99 26.29
N PRO A 360 13.10 5.26 26.24
CA PRO A 360 14.38 5.61 25.65
C PRO A 360 15.53 5.02 26.49
N TYR A 361 16.70 4.83 25.87
CA TYR A 361 17.92 4.56 26.62
C TYR A 361 18.42 5.83 27.30
N ASP A 362 19.09 5.72 28.46
CA ASP A 362 19.63 6.88 29.17
C ASP A 362 20.74 7.58 28.39
N ALA A 363 21.58 6.78 27.71
CA ALA A 363 22.69 7.30 26.91
C ALA A 363 22.25 8.13 25.67
N THR A 364 21.02 7.95 25.20
CA THR A 364 20.52 8.57 23.94
C THR A 364 19.22 9.36 24.11
N ARG A 365 18.62 9.39 25.30
CA ARG A 365 17.38 10.16 25.54
C ARG A 365 17.58 11.65 25.28
N VAL A 366 16.50 12.30 24.87
CA VAL A 366 16.45 13.76 24.93
C VAL A 366 16.31 14.19 26.39
N VAL A 367 17.10 15.19 26.78
CA VAL A 367 17.11 15.78 28.12
C VAL A 367 16.48 17.16 28.03
N LEU A 368 15.37 17.39 28.72
CA LEU A 368 14.75 18.70 28.79
C LEU A 368 15.58 19.61 29.71
N ARG A 369 16.05 20.73 29.19
CA ARG A 369 16.73 21.76 30.00
C ARG A 369 15.71 22.38 30.96
N GLY A 370 16.06 22.53 32.24
CA GLY A 370 15.11 22.98 33.27
C GLY A 370 14.57 24.38 33.00
N ASP A 371 13.29 24.61 33.35
CA ASP A 371 12.82 25.99 33.62
C ASP A 371 13.36 26.41 35.02
N PRO A 372 13.34 27.70 35.41
CA PRO A 372 13.92 28.16 36.69
C PRO A 372 13.29 27.61 37.99
N GLU A 373 12.26 26.76 37.90
CA GLU A 373 11.51 26.26 39.06
C GLU A 373 12.16 25.01 39.71
N PRO A 374 12.36 25.00 41.05
CA PRO A 374 12.84 23.82 41.77
C PRO A 374 11.89 22.63 41.61
N GLY A 375 12.40 21.54 41.02
CA GLY A 375 11.61 20.32 40.74
C GLY A 375 11.24 20.11 39.26
N SER A 376 11.71 20.97 38.35
CA SER A 376 11.58 20.75 36.89
C SER A 376 12.13 19.38 36.47
N ASN A 377 11.23 18.46 36.08
CA ASN A 377 11.54 17.11 35.62
C ASN A 377 12.12 17.13 34.18
N ASP A 378 13.32 16.57 34.00
CA ASP A 378 14.11 16.62 32.76
C ASP A 378 13.71 15.58 31.69
N TYR A 379 12.73 14.72 31.98
CA TYR A 379 12.43 13.55 31.18
C TYR A 379 11.33 13.80 30.14
N ILE A 380 11.62 13.38 28.90
CA ILE A 380 10.64 13.12 27.85
C ILE A 380 10.95 11.74 27.23
N ASN A 381 9.91 11.00 26.80
CA ASN A 381 10.09 9.73 26.09
C ASN A 381 10.41 9.99 24.61
N ALA A 382 11.67 10.35 24.35
CA ALA A 382 12.27 10.52 23.04
C ALA A 382 13.76 10.14 23.08
N SER A 383 14.30 9.67 21.97
CA SER A 383 15.74 9.43 21.79
C SER A 383 16.26 10.20 20.58
N TYR A 384 17.49 10.70 20.66
CA TYR A 384 18.24 11.04 19.46
C TYR A 384 18.55 9.74 18.67
N ILE A 385 18.52 9.82 17.34
CA ILE A 385 18.96 8.75 16.45
C ILE A 385 20.04 9.33 15.52
N LYS A 386 21.14 8.59 15.34
CA LYS A 386 22.23 8.90 14.41
C LYS A 386 21.73 8.82 12.97
N GLY A 387 22.15 9.76 12.13
CA GLY A 387 21.88 9.73 10.69
C GLY A 387 23.09 9.36 9.85
N CYS A 388 23.29 10.09 8.75
CA CYS A 388 24.43 9.91 7.85
C CYS A 388 25.52 10.96 8.07
N ASP A 389 25.16 12.11 8.63
CA ASP A 389 26.06 13.24 8.88
C ASP A 389 26.20 13.56 10.38
N HIS A 390 25.11 13.36 11.13
CA HIS A 390 25.01 13.85 12.50
C HIS A 390 24.67 12.75 13.52
N GLU A 391 25.38 12.77 14.65
CA GLU A 391 25.09 11.94 15.85
C GLU A 391 23.70 12.21 16.45
N LYS A 392 23.06 13.31 16.07
CA LYS A 392 21.73 13.75 16.53
C LYS A 392 20.86 14.23 15.37
N GLU A 393 20.86 13.49 14.27
CA GLU A 393 20.15 13.83 13.04
C GLU A 393 18.62 13.79 13.20
N TYR A 394 18.09 12.87 14.02
CA TYR A 394 16.65 12.73 14.27
C TYR A 394 16.32 12.65 15.76
N ILE A 395 15.06 12.97 16.10
CA ILE A 395 14.48 12.71 17.41
C ILE A 395 13.29 11.75 17.26
N ALA A 396 13.48 10.49 17.68
CA ALA A 396 12.42 9.48 17.70
C ALA A 396 11.62 9.59 19.02
N ALA A 397 10.55 10.39 19.00
CA ALA A 397 9.65 10.62 20.13
C ALA A 397 8.42 9.69 20.14
N GLN A 398 7.78 9.51 21.30
CA GLN A 398 6.42 8.97 21.36
C GLN A 398 5.38 10.02 20.88
N GLY A 399 4.21 9.57 20.43
CA GLY A 399 3.05 10.45 20.24
C GLY A 399 2.65 11.13 21.57
N PRO A 400 2.71 12.47 21.68
CA PRO A 400 2.53 13.19 22.95
C PRO A 400 1.23 12.81 23.68
N LYS A 401 1.27 12.81 25.02
CA LYS A 401 0.10 12.62 25.89
C LYS A 401 -0.39 13.99 26.38
N LYS A 402 -1.63 14.10 26.85
CA LYS A 402 -2.17 15.34 27.47
C LYS A 402 -1.24 15.95 28.53
N ASN A 403 -0.61 15.11 29.35
CA ASN A 403 0.32 15.50 30.41
C ASN A 403 1.78 15.70 29.95
N THR A 404 2.07 15.58 28.65
CA THR A 404 3.41 15.81 28.07
C THR A 404 3.36 16.75 26.84
N LEU A 405 2.29 17.54 26.67
CA LEU A 405 2.18 18.48 25.54
C LEU A 405 3.17 19.66 25.69
N GLY A 406 3.37 20.15 26.92
CA GLY A 406 4.39 21.17 27.23
C GLY A 406 5.80 20.63 27.00
N ASP A 407 6.12 19.47 27.58
CA ASP A 407 7.38 18.73 27.37
C ASP A 407 7.74 18.60 25.88
N PHE A 408 6.76 18.25 25.03
CA PHE A 408 6.97 18.08 23.59
C PHE A 408 7.31 19.39 22.88
N TRP A 409 6.57 20.48 23.12
CA TRP A 409 6.90 21.77 22.47
C TRP A 409 8.18 22.39 23.05
N LYS A 410 8.49 22.13 24.32
CA LYS A 410 9.77 22.50 24.93
C LYS A 410 10.95 21.77 24.27
N MET A 411 10.80 20.47 23.98
CA MET A 411 11.75 19.69 23.18
C MET A 411 11.95 20.28 21.78
N VAL A 412 10.85 20.50 21.04
CA VAL A 412 10.88 21.11 19.70
C VAL A 412 11.60 22.46 19.70
N TRP A 413 11.37 23.28 20.72
CA TRP A 413 12.02 24.58 20.87
C TRP A 413 13.52 24.49 21.22
N GLN A 414 13.89 23.69 22.24
CA GLN A 414 15.27 23.65 22.73
C GLN A 414 16.24 22.99 21.74
N ASP A 415 15.77 22.00 20.97
CA ASP A 415 16.57 21.26 19.97
C ASP A 415 16.42 21.87 18.56
N HIS A 416 15.85 23.09 18.46
CA HIS A 416 15.72 23.88 17.22
C HIS A 416 15.01 23.13 16.07
N VAL A 417 14.05 22.26 16.39
CA VAL A 417 13.36 21.40 15.42
C VAL A 417 12.47 22.23 14.50
N THR A 418 12.80 22.23 13.19
CA THR A 418 12.05 22.93 12.13
C THR A 418 11.00 22.05 11.44
N HIS A 419 11.16 20.74 11.50
CA HIS A 419 10.30 19.76 10.84
C HIS A 419 9.84 18.72 11.86
N ILE A 420 8.53 18.53 12.00
CA ILE A 420 7.90 17.48 12.81
C ILE A 420 7.20 16.53 11.87
N VAL A 421 7.38 15.21 12.02
CA VAL A 421 6.57 14.25 11.27
C VAL A 421 5.80 13.32 12.19
N MET A 422 4.55 13.09 11.82
CA MET A 422 3.57 12.35 12.59
C MET A 422 2.93 11.30 11.71
N LEU A 423 3.37 10.04 11.84
CA LEU A 423 2.77 8.90 11.13
C LEU A 423 1.78 8.14 12.02
N THR A 424 0.80 8.80 12.60
CA THR A 424 -0.31 8.11 13.28
C THR A 424 -1.50 9.03 13.40
N ASN A 425 -2.70 8.49 13.20
CA ASN A 425 -3.92 9.20 13.52
C ASN A 425 -4.07 9.34 15.03
N LEU A 426 -4.82 10.35 15.49
CA LEU A 426 -5.09 10.56 16.93
C LEU A 426 -5.73 9.31 17.57
N VAL A 427 -6.59 8.62 16.83
CA VAL A 427 -7.22 7.35 17.20
C VAL A 427 -7.08 6.38 16.04
N GLU A 428 -6.64 5.16 16.33
CA GLU A 428 -6.60 4.03 15.39
C GLU A 428 -7.18 2.81 16.14
N GLY A 429 -8.07 2.02 15.51
CA GLY A 429 -8.67 0.83 16.14
C GLY A 429 -9.37 1.10 17.48
N ASN A 430 -10.07 2.24 17.61
CA ASN A 430 -10.65 2.81 18.85
C ASN A 430 -9.64 3.09 19.98
N LYS A 431 -8.33 3.01 19.73
CA LYS A 431 -7.26 3.28 20.70
C LYS A 431 -6.62 4.63 20.40
N ARG A 432 -6.51 5.50 21.41
CA ARG A 432 -5.84 6.80 21.30
C ARG A 432 -4.32 6.62 21.16
N LYS A 433 -3.80 6.77 19.93
CA LYS A 433 -2.37 6.64 19.62
C LYS A 433 -1.59 7.93 19.92
N CYS A 434 -2.21 9.09 19.71
CA CYS A 434 -1.64 10.41 19.95
C CYS A 434 -2.69 11.34 20.56
N ASP A 435 -2.27 12.38 21.28
CA ASP A 435 -3.12 13.50 21.67
C ASP A 435 -2.84 14.70 20.75
N GLU A 436 -3.88 15.45 20.40
CA GLU A 436 -3.73 16.63 19.54
C GLU A 436 -2.85 17.68 20.24
N TYR A 437 -1.78 18.10 19.56
CA TYR A 437 -0.76 18.98 20.11
C TYR A 437 -0.61 20.29 19.35
N TRP A 438 -1.48 20.59 18.37
CA TRP A 438 -1.43 21.81 17.58
C TRP A 438 -2.72 22.65 17.75
N PRO A 439 -2.63 23.99 17.67
CA PRO A 439 -3.82 24.84 17.56
C PRO A 439 -4.43 24.78 16.14
N PRO A 440 -5.72 25.13 15.97
CA PRO A 440 -6.29 25.39 14.65
C PRO A 440 -5.61 26.55 13.92
N VAL A 441 -5.77 26.61 12.59
CA VAL A 441 -5.30 27.72 11.75
C VAL A 441 -5.90 29.05 12.23
N GLY A 442 -5.08 30.10 12.29
CA GLY A 442 -5.44 31.41 12.81
C GLY A 442 -5.65 31.47 14.34
N LYS A 443 -5.29 30.40 15.08
CA LYS A 443 -5.38 30.35 16.55
C LYS A 443 -4.00 30.17 17.19
N LYS A 444 -3.88 30.70 18.41
CA LYS A 444 -2.69 30.65 19.25
C LYS A 444 -3.02 29.91 20.55
N GLN A 445 -2.12 29.03 20.99
CA GLN A 445 -2.25 28.24 22.22
C GLN A 445 -0.89 28.10 22.92
N ARG A 446 -0.91 28.23 24.25
CA ARG A 446 0.28 28.06 25.12
C ARG A 446 0.43 26.58 25.51
N TYR A 447 1.63 26.05 25.35
CA TYR A 447 2.03 24.70 25.73
C TYR A 447 3.28 24.76 26.61
N GLY A 448 3.10 24.69 27.93
CA GLY A 448 4.20 24.94 28.88
C GLY A 448 4.74 26.36 28.73
N SER A 449 6.05 26.50 28.51
CA SER A 449 6.72 27.79 28.27
C SER A 449 6.67 28.29 26.81
N VAL A 450 6.11 27.51 25.87
CA VAL A 450 6.09 27.82 24.42
C VAL A 450 4.69 28.20 23.95
N ASP A 451 4.55 29.38 23.33
CA ASP A 451 3.39 29.74 22.52
C ASP A 451 3.51 29.14 21.11
N VAL A 452 2.43 28.50 20.63
CA VAL A 452 2.31 27.96 19.27
C VAL A 452 1.13 28.62 18.57
N THR A 453 1.32 29.04 17.32
CA THR A 453 0.27 29.66 16.48
C THR A 453 0.13 28.88 15.18
N GLY A 454 -1.09 28.47 14.84
CA GLY A 454 -1.42 27.82 13.56
C GLY A 454 -1.46 28.85 12.45
N LEU A 455 -0.56 28.72 11.46
CA LEU A 455 -0.46 29.65 10.33
C LEU A 455 -1.30 29.17 9.14
N ASP A 456 -1.22 27.87 8.84
CA ASP A 456 -1.73 27.28 7.60
C ASP A 456 -1.84 25.75 7.72
N ALA A 457 -2.71 25.14 6.92
CA ALA A 457 -2.89 23.69 6.79
C ALA A 457 -3.37 23.30 5.38
N GLN A 458 -2.56 22.49 4.68
CA GLN A 458 -2.86 21.94 3.36
C GLN A 458 -3.22 20.45 3.47
N GLU A 459 -4.34 20.04 2.88
CA GLU A 459 -4.82 18.65 2.88
C GLU A 459 -4.68 18.01 1.49
N ASN A 460 -3.68 17.12 1.37
CA ASN A 460 -3.46 16.23 0.21
C ASN A 460 -4.15 14.87 0.48
N ALA A 461 -4.04 13.88 -0.41
CA ALA A 461 -4.80 12.64 -0.28
C ALA A 461 -4.35 11.77 0.91
N ASP A 462 -3.05 11.50 1.03
CA ASP A 462 -2.49 10.65 2.09
C ASP A 462 -2.01 11.43 3.33
N TYR A 463 -1.87 12.75 3.23
CA TYR A 463 -1.22 13.56 4.26
C TYR A 463 -1.69 15.01 4.35
N ILE A 464 -1.45 15.61 5.52
CA ILE A 464 -1.74 17.00 5.85
C ILE A 464 -0.43 17.70 6.22
N VAL A 465 -0.13 18.83 5.56
CA VAL A 465 1.02 19.68 5.90
C VAL A 465 0.50 20.88 6.70
N ARG A 466 1.02 21.11 7.91
CA ARG A 466 0.62 22.24 8.77
C ARG A 466 1.82 23.12 9.08
N ARG A 467 1.64 24.45 9.06
CA ARG A 467 2.71 25.42 9.36
C ARG A 467 2.41 26.16 10.66
N PHE A 468 3.43 26.29 11.52
CA PHE A 468 3.32 26.91 12.83
C PHE A 468 4.34 28.05 13.02
N ALA A 469 3.98 29.03 13.85
CA ALA A 469 4.92 29.97 14.46
C ALA A 469 5.02 29.67 15.97
N LEU A 470 6.24 29.51 16.46
CA LEU A 470 6.59 29.26 17.85
C LEU A 470 7.26 30.49 18.46
N LYS A 471 6.99 30.76 19.73
CA LYS A 471 7.69 31.76 20.54
C LYS A 471 7.76 31.31 22.00
N ALA A 472 8.94 31.33 22.61
CA ALA A 472 9.08 31.04 24.05
C ALA A 472 8.71 32.27 24.90
N ALA A 473 8.48 32.05 26.20
CA ALA A 473 8.18 33.12 27.15
C ALA A 473 9.34 34.11 27.38
N GLU A 474 10.58 33.67 27.17
CA GLU A 474 11.82 34.39 27.53
C GLU A 474 12.68 34.80 26.32
N ASP A 475 12.24 34.45 25.10
CA ASP A 475 12.93 34.76 23.84
C ASP A 475 11.99 35.55 22.93
N ASP A 476 12.44 36.70 22.43
CA ASP A 476 11.64 37.52 21.51
C ASP A 476 11.61 36.93 20.09
N SER A 477 12.52 36.00 19.76
CA SER A 477 12.58 35.32 18.48
C SER A 477 11.30 34.53 18.19
N THR A 478 10.91 34.52 16.92
CA THR A 478 9.82 33.68 16.40
C THR A 478 10.42 32.65 15.47
N ARG A 479 10.08 31.38 15.66
CA ARG A 479 10.61 30.25 14.87
C ARG A 479 9.47 29.59 14.10
N HIS A 480 9.74 29.10 12.91
CA HIS A 480 8.75 28.40 12.09
C HIS A 480 8.98 26.90 12.12
N VAL A 481 7.87 26.15 12.20
CA VAL A 481 7.90 24.68 12.24
C VAL A 481 6.83 24.15 11.29
N THR A 482 7.21 23.20 10.43
CA THR A 482 6.28 22.48 9.55
C THR A 482 6.02 21.09 10.09
N GLN A 483 4.75 20.70 10.21
CA GLN A 483 4.33 19.34 10.53
C GLN A 483 3.85 18.62 9.28
N TYR A 484 4.38 17.44 9.03
CA TYR A 484 3.88 16.49 8.03
C TYR A 484 3.11 15.39 8.76
N HIS A 485 1.81 15.24 8.47
CA HIS A 485 0.92 14.31 9.17
C HIS A 485 0.27 13.33 8.19
N TYR A 486 0.73 12.09 8.21
CA TYR A 486 0.22 11.02 7.34
C TYR A 486 -1.01 10.38 7.98
N VAL A 487 -2.10 10.32 7.22
CA VAL A 487 -3.42 9.92 7.74
C VAL A 487 -3.90 8.56 7.21
N THR A 488 -3.28 8.00 6.17
CA THR A 488 -3.75 6.76 5.52
C THR A 488 -3.04 5.47 5.93
N TRP A 489 -1.95 5.50 6.72
CA TRP A 489 -1.26 4.28 7.16
C TRP A 489 -2.17 3.42 8.08
N PRO A 490 -2.52 2.17 7.71
CA PRO A 490 -3.41 1.34 8.53
C PRO A 490 -2.77 0.88 9.85
N ASP A 491 -3.59 0.69 10.90
CA ASP A 491 -3.14 0.33 12.26
C ASP A 491 -2.28 -0.96 12.30
N HIS A 492 -2.60 -1.94 11.43
CA HIS A 492 -2.04 -3.29 11.50
C HIS A 492 -1.34 -3.76 10.20
N SER A 493 -1.02 -2.85 9.29
CA SER A 493 -0.27 -3.16 8.06
C SER A 493 0.79 -2.09 7.73
N VAL A 494 1.37 -2.21 6.54
CA VAL A 494 2.13 -1.16 5.85
C VAL A 494 1.24 -0.55 4.74
N PRO A 495 1.50 0.70 4.29
CA PRO A 495 0.86 1.29 3.12
C PRO A 495 1.50 0.73 1.83
N ALA A 496 1.06 1.19 0.67
CA ALA A 496 1.77 0.95 -0.58
C ALA A 496 3.18 1.57 -0.52
N ALA A 497 4.19 0.87 -1.07
CA ALA A 497 5.56 1.40 -1.13
C ALA A 497 5.62 2.72 -1.90
N THR A 498 4.88 2.85 -3.01
CA THR A 498 4.75 4.08 -3.81
C THR A 498 4.24 5.26 -2.97
N ALA A 499 3.08 5.10 -2.32
CA ALA A 499 2.45 6.11 -1.49
C ALA A 499 3.26 6.45 -0.23
N LEU A 500 4.21 5.59 0.18
CA LEU A 500 5.18 5.94 1.20
C LEU A 500 6.39 6.68 0.61
N VAL A 501 7.01 6.21 -0.48
CA VAL A 501 8.15 6.90 -1.12
C VAL A 501 7.80 8.35 -1.48
N ASP A 502 6.57 8.59 -1.88
CA ASP A 502 6.04 9.92 -2.21
C ASP A 502 5.99 10.90 -1.02
N PHE A 503 6.01 10.39 0.22
CA PHE A 503 5.64 11.14 1.42
C PHE A 503 6.62 10.98 2.62
N CYS A 504 7.36 9.89 2.70
CA CYS A 504 7.82 9.26 3.95
C CYS A 504 8.53 10.17 4.96
N ALA A 505 8.08 10.19 6.25
CA ALA A 505 8.90 10.74 7.36
C ALA A 505 8.73 10.23 8.85
N GLY A 506 8.02 9.12 9.14
CA GLY A 506 8.23 8.23 10.33
C GLY A 506 7.45 8.34 11.70
N VAL A 507 6.98 7.20 12.31
CA VAL A 507 7.23 6.66 13.71
C VAL A 507 6.84 5.17 13.88
N GLY A 508 7.80 4.29 14.30
CA GLY A 508 7.73 2.81 14.18
C GLY A 508 7.82 2.37 12.72
N ARG A 509 6.82 2.86 11.99
CA ARG A 509 6.88 3.54 10.69
C ARG A 509 8.12 4.51 10.53
N SER A 510 8.86 4.88 11.60
CA SER A 510 10.19 5.57 11.61
C SER A 510 11.36 4.61 11.58
N GLY A 511 11.23 3.39 12.10
CA GLY A 511 12.23 2.39 11.76
C GLY A 511 12.25 2.21 10.25
N THR A 512 11.07 2.18 9.63
CA THR A 512 10.92 2.29 8.18
C THR A 512 11.41 3.64 7.64
N PHE A 513 10.89 4.80 8.05
CA PHE A 513 11.36 6.08 7.46
C PHE A 513 12.84 6.37 7.70
N ILE A 514 13.29 6.43 8.95
CA ILE A 514 14.66 6.83 9.26
C ILE A 514 15.62 5.82 8.61
N GLY A 515 15.24 4.54 8.53
CA GLY A 515 15.94 3.55 7.72
C GLY A 515 15.92 3.83 6.21
N LEU A 516 14.79 4.27 5.65
CA LEU A 516 14.62 4.62 4.22
C LEU A 516 15.40 5.88 3.84
N ASP A 517 15.33 6.94 4.65
CA ASP A 517 16.09 8.17 4.48
C ASP A 517 17.60 7.87 4.58
N ILE A 518 18.06 7.21 5.64
CA ILE A 518 19.47 6.82 5.80
C ILE A 518 19.92 5.96 4.62
N ALA A 519 19.11 5.00 4.17
CA ALA A 519 19.38 4.21 2.97
C ALA A 519 19.48 5.07 1.70
N MET A 520 18.58 6.04 1.50
CA MET A 520 18.60 6.94 0.34
C MET A 520 19.75 7.95 0.38
N ARG A 521 20.18 8.43 1.56
CA ARG A 521 21.38 9.27 1.68
C ARG A 521 22.66 8.47 1.45
N HIS A 522 22.73 7.22 1.92
CA HIS A 522 23.81 6.30 1.55
C HIS A 522 23.81 6.03 0.04
N ALA A 523 22.65 5.82 -0.58
CA ALA A 523 22.48 5.63 -2.02
C ALA A 523 23.06 6.78 -2.85
N VAL A 524 22.63 8.02 -2.55
CA VAL A 524 23.09 9.24 -3.24
C VAL A 524 24.60 9.43 -3.11
N ARG A 525 25.21 8.96 -2.01
CA ARG A 525 26.66 9.03 -1.78
C ARG A 525 27.45 7.88 -2.42
N GLY A 526 26.79 6.91 -3.07
CA GLY A 526 27.44 5.71 -3.59
C GLY A 526 27.92 4.74 -2.50
N HIS A 527 27.41 4.87 -1.26
CA HIS A 527 27.70 3.92 -0.19
C HIS A 527 26.87 2.64 -0.37
N VAL A 528 27.39 1.50 0.08
CA VAL A 528 26.62 0.24 0.12
C VAL A 528 25.49 0.37 1.14
N VAL A 529 24.26 0.07 0.71
CA VAL A 529 23.05 0.12 1.55
C VAL A 529 22.81 -1.24 2.20
N ASP A 530 23.30 -1.43 3.42
CA ASP A 530 22.95 -2.57 4.28
C ASP A 530 21.80 -2.17 5.22
N ILE A 531 20.58 -2.59 4.88
CA ILE A 531 19.37 -2.30 5.67
C ILE A 531 19.42 -2.98 7.05
N ARG A 532 20.06 -4.14 7.16
CA ARG A 532 20.22 -4.90 8.42
C ARG A 532 21.17 -4.15 9.38
N ASP A 533 22.24 -3.56 8.87
CA ASP A 533 23.13 -2.66 9.63
C ASP A 533 22.38 -1.39 10.08
N ILE A 534 21.75 -0.68 9.14
CA ILE A 534 21.00 0.57 9.42
C ILE A 534 19.97 0.34 10.54
N VAL A 535 19.23 -0.78 10.48
CA VAL A 535 18.25 -1.15 11.52
C VAL A 535 18.92 -1.57 12.83
N SER A 536 20.07 -2.23 12.79
CA SER A 536 20.83 -2.59 13.99
C SER A 536 21.35 -1.36 14.73
N ARG A 537 21.94 -0.39 14.02
CA ARG A 537 22.37 0.91 14.58
C ARG A 537 21.21 1.70 15.17
N MET A 538 20.08 1.80 14.45
CA MET A 538 18.87 2.44 15.02
C MET A 538 18.37 1.74 16.30
N ARG A 539 18.55 0.42 16.45
CA ARG A 539 18.20 -0.32 17.67
C ARG A 539 19.20 -0.13 18.82
N GLU A 540 20.43 0.27 18.53
CA GLU A 540 21.41 0.73 19.53
C GLU A 540 21.10 2.14 20.03
N ASP A 541 20.48 3.00 19.22
CA ASP A 541 20.03 4.33 19.64
C ASP A 541 18.66 4.31 20.34
N ARG A 542 17.72 3.45 19.91
CA ARG A 542 16.39 3.33 20.55
C ARG A 542 15.80 1.92 20.45
N CYS A 543 15.22 1.44 21.54
CA CYS A 543 14.63 0.09 21.57
C CYS A 543 13.51 -0.09 20.54
N THR A 544 13.44 -1.29 19.95
CA THR A 544 12.35 -1.72 19.04
C THR A 544 12.20 -0.94 17.73
N MET A 545 13.22 -0.20 17.26
CA MET A 545 13.21 0.38 15.91
C MET A 545 13.02 -0.73 14.85
N ILE A 546 11.99 -0.56 14.01
CA ILE A 546 11.31 -1.63 13.24
C ILE A 546 10.82 -2.77 14.14
N GLN A 547 9.50 -2.79 14.39
CA GLN A 547 8.90 -3.62 15.44
C GLN A 547 8.52 -5.03 14.99
N ASN A 548 8.30 -5.25 13.70
CA ASN A 548 7.89 -6.55 13.15
C ASN A 548 8.49 -6.83 11.77
N GLN A 549 8.43 -8.10 11.36
CA GLN A 549 8.96 -8.57 10.07
C GLN A 549 8.31 -7.84 8.88
N SER A 550 7.02 -7.54 8.93
CA SER A 550 6.33 -6.83 7.83
C SER A 550 6.91 -5.44 7.59
N GLN A 551 7.18 -4.67 8.66
CA GLN A 551 7.86 -3.36 8.57
C GLN A 551 9.31 -3.48 8.09
N TYR A 552 9.97 -4.63 8.31
CA TYR A 552 11.35 -4.89 7.90
C TYR A 552 11.46 -5.29 6.42
N GLN A 553 10.63 -6.22 5.96
CA GLN A 553 10.45 -6.54 4.54
C GLN A 553 10.09 -5.26 3.79
N PHE A 554 9.07 -4.55 4.24
CA PHE A 554 8.59 -3.31 3.62
C PHE A 554 9.63 -2.18 3.55
N LEU A 555 10.63 -2.13 4.45
CA LEU A 555 11.75 -1.21 4.28
C LEU A 555 12.58 -1.57 3.04
N HIS A 556 12.83 -2.85 2.76
CA HIS A 556 13.51 -3.27 1.53
C HIS A 556 12.66 -2.94 0.28
N GLU A 557 11.34 -3.15 0.37
CA GLU A 557 10.40 -2.81 -0.70
C GLU A 557 10.42 -1.30 -1.00
N ALA A 558 10.29 -0.45 0.03
CA ALA A 558 10.32 1.01 -0.09
C ALA A 558 11.68 1.55 -0.53
N VAL A 559 12.80 0.94 -0.11
CA VAL A 559 14.14 1.31 -0.58
C VAL A 559 14.31 1.03 -2.08
N VAL A 560 13.89 -0.14 -2.56
CA VAL A 560 13.95 -0.46 -4.00
C VAL A 560 13.01 0.44 -4.82
N GLU A 561 11.82 0.76 -4.29
CA GLU A 561 10.88 1.70 -4.91
C GLU A 561 11.46 3.13 -5.00
N ALA A 562 12.09 3.62 -3.93
CA ALA A 562 12.74 4.95 -3.91
C ALA A 562 13.97 5.02 -4.82
N TYR A 563 14.76 3.94 -4.90
CA TYR A 563 15.83 3.83 -5.89
C TYR A 563 15.31 3.75 -7.33
N ALA A 564 14.16 3.12 -7.57
CA ALA A 564 13.58 2.98 -8.91
C ALA A 564 13.05 4.32 -9.46
N GLY A 565 12.42 5.13 -8.59
CA GLY A 565 12.04 6.52 -8.87
C GLY A 565 13.14 7.56 -8.67
N ARG A 566 14.43 7.16 -8.65
CA ARG A 566 15.52 8.14 -8.51
C ARG A 566 15.75 8.88 -9.83
N ASN A 567 15.89 10.20 -9.76
CA ASN A 567 16.11 11.09 -10.90
C ASN A 567 15.00 11.08 -11.98
N THR A 568 13.80 10.54 -11.68
CA THR A 568 12.66 10.49 -12.60
C THR A 568 11.81 11.76 -12.58
N ARG A 569 11.80 12.47 -11.43
CA ARG A 569 11.22 13.80 -11.27
C ARG A 569 11.84 14.82 -12.25
N LEU A 570 11.04 15.80 -12.66
CA LEU A 570 11.41 16.97 -13.46
C LEU A 570 10.78 18.23 -12.85
N THR A 571 11.48 19.35 -12.97
CA THR A 571 10.92 20.71 -12.79
C THR A 571 10.04 21.10 -13.99
N GLN A 572 9.14 22.07 -13.83
CA GLN A 572 8.32 22.59 -14.92
C GLN A 572 9.17 23.10 -16.09
N GLU A 573 10.33 23.68 -15.82
CA GLU A 573 11.31 24.17 -16.80
C GLU A 573 11.88 23.03 -17.66
N GLU A 574 12.34 21.94 -17.05
CA GLU A 574 12.96 20.80 -17.76
C GLU A 574 12.00 20.12 -18.75
N ILE A 575 10.69 20.21 -18.54
CA ILE A 575 9.64 19.65 -19.42
C ILE A 575 9.73 20.20 -20.86
N GLU A 576 10.28 21.39 -21.08
CA GLU A 576 10.52 21.90 -22.44
C GLU A 576 11.60 21.11 -23.19
N SER A 577 12.67 20.69 -22.51
CA SER A 577 13.81 20.01 -23.15
C SER A 577 13.51 18.58 -23.60
N VAL A 578 12.46 17.96 -23.03
CA VAL A 578 11.99 16.58 -23.23
C VAL A 578 11.87 16.19 -24.71
N PHE A 579 11.48 17.13 -25.58
CA PHE A 579 11.31 16.89 -27.02
C PHE A 579 12.05 17.91 -27.91
N SER A 580 13.19 18.43 -27.43
CA SER A 580 14.04 19.35 -28.19
C SER A 580 14.60 18.73 -29.49
N THR A 581 15.18 19.56 -30.36
CA THR A 581 15.75 19.12 -31.65
C THR A 581 17.27 18.98 -31.57
N GLY A 582 17.78 17.74 -31.67
CA GLY A 582 19.22 17.47 -31.71
C GLY A 582 19.58 16.17 -30.99
N ALA A 583 20.84 16.07 -30.55
CA ALA A 583 21.34 14.91 -29.80
C ALA A 583 20.60 14.70 -28.46
N ASP A 584 20.14 15.78 -27.83
CA ASP A 584 19.40 15.75 -26.56
C ASP A 584 18.12 14.91 -26.66
N LYS A 585 17.49 14.88 -27.84
CA LYS A 585 16.31 14.05 -28.14
C LYS A 585 16.62 12.56 -28.00
N ASP A 586 17.79 12.12 -28.48
CA ASP A 586 18.19 10.71 -28.43
C ASP A 586 18.65 10.31 -27.02
N VAL A 587 19.21 11.25 -26.25
CA VAL A 587 19.50 11.08 -24.81
C VAL A 587 18.20 10.95 -24.02
N PHE A 588 17.21 11.83 -24.26
CA PHE A 588 15.93 11.78 -23.56
C PHE A 588 15.08 10.57 -23.98
N ALA A 589 15.10 10.18 -25.25
CA ALA A 589 14.44 8.97 -25.73
C ALA A 589 15.00 7.69 -25.08
N GLN A 590 16.30 7.68 -24.73
CA GLN A 590 16.94 6.63 -23.93
C GLN A 590 16.57 6.71 -22.44
N ARG A 591 16.45 7.91 -21.85
CA ARG A 591 15.94 8.08 -20.47
C ARG A 591 14.55 7.45 -20.34
N LEU A 592 13.61 7.83 -21.21
CA LEU A 592 12.25 7.26 -21.20
C LEU A 592 12.21 5.74 -21.43
N GLN A 593 13.15 5.20 -22.22
CA GLN A 593 13.29 3.75 -22.41
C GLN A 593 13.65 3.06 -21.09
N ARG A 594 14.67 3.55 -20.38
CA ARG A 594 15.15 2.99 -19.11
C ARG A 594 14.09 3.11 -18.01
N GLU A 595 13.44 4.28 -17.89
CA GLU A 595 12.34 4.49 -16.94
C GLU A 595 11.19 3.52 -17.19
N PHE A 596 10.80 3.32 -18.45
CA PHE A 596 9.74 2.38 -18.82
C PHE A 596 10.13 0.91 -18.56
N GLU A 597 11.38 0.52 -18.82
CA GLU A 597 11.91 -0.81 -18.49
C GLU A 597 11.88 -1.06 -16.98
N VAL A 598 12.28 -0.08 -16.17
CA VAL A 598 12.22 -0.14 -14.70
C VAL A 598 10.76 -0.17 -14.22
N LEU A 599 9.83 0.57 -14.84
CA LEU A 599 8.40 0.53 -14.53
C LEU A 599 7.82 -0.87 -14.78
N GLN A 600 8.14 -1.47 -15.93
CA GLN A 600 7.72 -2.83 -16.30
C GLN A 600 8.32 -3.89 -15.39
N MET A 601 9.58 -3.73 -14.96
CA MET A 601 10.22 -4.59 -13.98
C MET A 601 9.50 -4.49 -12.62
N MET A 602 9.35 -3.29 -12.06
CA MET A 602 8.76 -3.07 -10.74
C MET A 602 7.30 -3.55 -10.66
N THR A 603 6.53 -3.39 -11.74
CA THR A 603 5.14 -3.91 -11.87
C THR A 603 5.08 -5.46 -11.77
N ARG A 604 6.17 -6.16 -12.09
CA ARG A 604 6.31 -7.63 -11.96
C ARG A 604 6.86 -8.05 -10.60
N LEU A 605 7.78 -7.27 -10.01
CA LEU A 605 8.40 -7.61 -8.71
C LEU A 605 7.39 -7.57 -7.56
N PHE A 606 6.55 -6.54 -7.50
CA PHE A 606 5.59 -6.33 -6.41
C PHE A 606 4.22 -6.97 -6.68
N HIS A 607 4.17 -8.04 -7.48
CA HIS A 607 2.94 -8.66 -7.98
C HIS A 607 2.25 -9.63 -6.98
N LYS A 608 2.26 -9.31 -5.68
CA LYS A 608 1.56 -10.10 -4.64
C LYS A 608 0.06 -9.77 -4.61
N ARG A 609 -0.64 -10.12 -5.68
CA ARG A 609 -2.07 -9.84 -5.90
C ARG A 609 -2.98 -10.91 -5.32
N SER A 610 -4.20 -10.51 -4.98
CA SER A 610 -5.27 -11.42 -4.57
C SER A 610 -6.55 -11.06 -5.32
N TYR A 611 -7.21 -12.08 -5.86
CA TYR A 611 -8.41 -11.95 -6.70
C TYR A 611 -9.49 -12.96 -6.24
N ARG A 612 -9.53 -13.27 -4.93
CA ARG A 612 -10.39 -14.33 -4.38
C ARG A 612 -11.85 -13.93 -4.50
N GLU A 613 -12.16 -12.69 -4.14
CA GLU A 613 -13.51 -12.14 -4.23
C GLU A 613 -13.97 -12.20 -5.69
N ALA A 614 -13.19 -11.61 -6.59
CA ALA A 614 -13.47 -11.51 -8.03
C ALA A 614 -13.52 -12.84 -8.80
N ARG A 615 -12.97 -13.93 -8.25
CA ARG A 615 -13.02 -15.29 -8.80
C ARG A 615 -14.06 -16.19 -8.13
N SER A 616 -14.47 -15.87 -6.91
CA SER A 616 -15.60 -16.52 -6.22
C SER A 616 -16.94 -16.01 -6.72
N GLU A 617 -16.97 -14.74 -7.15
CA GLU A 617 -18.10 -14.08 -7.76
C GLU A 617 -18.30 -14.49 -9.23
N GLU A 618 -19.55 -14.41 -9.68
CA GLU A 618 -20.00 -14.92 -10.98
C GLU A 618 -19.15 -14.41 -12.16
N ILE A 619 -18.52 -15.34 -12.90
CA ILE A 619 -17.64 -15.04 -14.05
C ILE A 619 -18.33 -14.13 -15.07
N ASN A 620 -19.65 -14.26 -15.24
CA ASN A 620 -20.48 -13.47 -16.14
C ASN A 620 -20.53 -11.96 -15.84
N LYS A 621 -20.08 -11.51 -14.65
CA LYS A 621 -20.00 -10.08 -14.31
C LYS A 621 -18.73 -9.38 -14.81
N ASN A 622 -17.71 -10.15 -15.21
CA ASN A 622 -16.41 -9.64 -15.65
C ASN A 622 -16.35 -9.65 -17.18
N ARG A 623 -16.10 -8.50 -17.83
CA ARG A 623 -15.98 -8.43 -19.30
C ARG A 623 -14.71 -9.11 -19.80
N ASN A 624 -13.61 -8.93 -19.07
CA ASN A 624 -12.32 -9.53 -19.38
C ASN A 624 -11.83 -10.34 -18.15
N PRO A 625 -11.62 -11.66 -18.27
CA PRO A 625 -11.19 -12.50 -17.14
C PRO A 625 -9.75 -12.21 -16.65
N ASP A 626 -8.93 -11.55 -17.48
CA ASP A 626 -7.57 -11.12 -17.12
C ASP A 626 -7.53 -9.72 -16.48
N VAL A 627 -8.69 -9.07 -16.32
CA VAL A 627 -8.85 -7.74 -15.73
C VAL A 627 -9.84 -7.81 -14.56
N LEU A 628 -9.41 -8.41 -13.47
CA LEU A 628 -10.17 -8.49 -12.22
C LEU A 628 -9.81 -7.32 -11.27
N PRO A 629 -10.73 -6.89 -10.39
CA PRO A 629 -10.36 -6.01 -9.28
C PRO A 629 -9.54 -6.81 -8.26
N ASP A 630 -8.44 -6.23 -7.77
CA ASP A 630 -7.66 -6.83 -6.67
C ASP A 630 -8.41 -6.67 -5.34
N ASP A 631 -8.36 -7.70 -4.49
CA ASP A 631 -9.07 -7.77 -3.20
C ASP A 631 -8.69 -6.62 -2.24
N GLN A 632 -7.55 -5.93 -2.44
CA GLN A 632 -7.18 -4.72 -1.66
C GLN A 632 -7.90 -3.43 -2.13
N HIS A 633 -8.37 -3.40 -3.38
CA HIS A 633 -8.92 -2.20 -4.03
C HIS A 633 -10.37 -2.35 -4.48
N ILE A 634 -10.96 -3.54 -4.36
CA ILE A 634 -12.31 -3.87 -4.82
C ILE A 634 -13.41 -2.99 -4.20
N MET A 635 -14.33 -2.50 -5.05
CA MET A 635 -15.50 -1.73 -4.64
C MET A 635 -16.74 -2.61 -4.45
N TYR A 636 -17.39 -2.49 -3.30
CA TYR A 636 -18.65 -3.20 -3.00
C TYR A 636 -19.87 -2.27 -3.14
N LEU A 637 -20.97 -2.81 -3.65
CA LEU A 637 -22.23 -2.08 -3.81
C LEU A 637 -22.97 -1.97 -2.47
N SER A 638 -22.96 -0.76 -1.89
CA SER A 638 -23.61 -0.43 -0.62
C SER A 638 -25.13 -0.58 -0.66
N ARG A 639 -25.78 -0.11 -1.74
CA ARG A 639 -27.24 -0.15 -1.88
C ARG A 639 -27.73 -1.53 -2.34
N HIS A 640 -28.58 -2.17 -1.54
CA HIS A 640 -29.17 -3.48 -1.85
C HIS A 640 -30.22 -3.38 -2.98
N VAL A 641 -30.20 -4.35 -3.91
CA VAL A 641 -31.26 -4.58 -4.89
C VAL A 641 -31.63 -6.06 -4.88
N ARG A 642 -32.92 -6.36 -4.82
CA ARG A 642 -33.43 -7.73 -4.65
C ARG A 642 -32.94 -8.64 -5.78
N GLY A 643 -32.38 -9.79 -5.42
CA GLY A 643 -31.86 -10.77 -6.38
C GLY A 643 -30.47 -10.44 -6.92
N ARG A 644 -29.76 -9.44 -6.36
CA ARG A 644 -28.39 -9.09 -6.76
C ARG A 644 -27.46 -9.03 -5.54
N ASN A 645 -26.24 -9.54 -5.70
CA ASN A 645 -25.19 -9.48 -4.70
C ASN A 645 -24.53 -8.08 -4.64
N GLN A 646 -23.37 -7.97 -3.98
CA GLN A 646 -22.65 -6.70 -3.81
C GLN A 646 -21.45 -6.53 -4.76
N TYR A 647 -21.15 -7.50 -5.62
CA TYR A 647 -19.99 -7.45 -6.52
C TYR A 647 -20.24 -6.66 -7.81
N ILE A 648 -19.23 -5.89 -8.19
CA ILE A 648 -19.04 -5.26 -9.49
C ILE A 648 -17.53 -5.23 -9.79
N ASN A 649 -17.13 -5.34 -11.06
CA ASN A 649 -15.73 -5.14 -11.46
C ASN A 649 -15.38 -3.64 -11.49
N ALA A 650 -15.16 -3.10 -10.28
CA ALA A 650 -14.70 -1.74 -10.06
C ALA A 650 -13.66 -1.72 -8.93
N VAL A 651 -12.67 -0.82 -9.05
CA VAL A 651 -11.64 -0.59 -8.04
C VAL A 651 -11.61 0.86 -7.57
N TYR A 652 -11.21 1.07 -6.32
CA TYR A 652 -10.81 2.37 -5.81
C TYR A 652 -9.36 2.67 -6.17
N MET A 653 -9.16 3.79 -6.86
CA MET A 653 -7.86 4.37 -7.19
C MET A 653 -7.67 5.65 -6.36
N PRO A 654 -6.84 5.65 -5.31
CA PRO A 654 -6.46 6.89 -4.64
C PRO A 654 -5.63 7.76 -5.61
N THR A 655 -5.94 9.05 -5.72
CA THR A 655 -5.07 10.04 -6.37
C THR A 655 -4.11 10.64 -5.32
N PHE A 656 -3.10 11.40 -5.75
CA PHE A 656 -2.15 12.03 -4.82
C PHE A 656 -2.72 13.27 -4.09
N SER A 657 -3.67 13.98 -4.71
CA SER A 657 -4.19 15.27 -4.22
C SER A 657 -5.61 15.21 -3.64
N ASP A 658 -6.45 14.25 -4.07
CA ASP A 658 -7.84 14.12 -3.65
C ASP A 658 -8.08 12.83 -2.85
N ALA A 659 -8.30 12.98 -1.54
CA ALA A 659 -8.64 11.89 -0.63
C ALA A 659 -9.95 11.13 -0.99
N CYS A 660 -10.79 11.67 -1.90
CA CYS A 660 -11.95 10.97 -2.45
C CYS A 660 -11.64 10.17 -3.73
N GLY A 661 -10.45 10.33 -4.31
CA GLY A 661 -9.91 9.50 -5.39
C GLY A 661 -10.77 9.38 -6.64
N SER A 662 -10.65 8.21 -7.29
CA SER A 662 -11.39 7.81 -8.48
C SER A 662 -11.85 6.35 -8.37
N ILE A 663 -12.97 6.02 -9.02
CA ILE A 663 -13.50 4.65 -9.13
C ILE A 663 -13.36 4.18 -10.58
N LEU A 664 -12.59 3.12 -10.81
CA LEU A 664 -12.28 2.61 -12.16
C LEU A 664 -13.06 1.33 -12.43
N THR A 665 -14.06 1.40 -13.32
CA THR A 665 -14.97 0.30 -13.67
C THR A 665 -14.95 -0.02 -15.15
N GLN A 666 -15.21 -1.28 -15.52
CA GLN A 666 -15.49 -1.65 -16.91
C GLN A 666 -16.77 -0.97 -17.42
N LEU A 667 -16.89 -0.81 -18.74
CA LEU A 667 -18.19 -0.56 -19.38
C LEU A 667 -19.17 -1.67 -18.97
N PRO A 668 -20.40 -1.34 -18.53
CA PRO A 668 -21.34 -2.33 -18.03
C PRO A 668 -21.72 -3.34 -19.11
N LEU A 669 -21.90 -4.58 -18.67
CA LEU A 669 -22.52 -5.65 -19.44
C LEU A 669 -24.05 -5.48 -19.36
N PRO A 670 -24.85 -6.12 -20.24
CA PRO A 670 -26.32 -5.97 -20.23
C PRO A 670 -26.91 -6.19 -18.83
N ASP A 671 -26.48 -7.25 -18.16
CA ASP A 671 -26.95 -7.60 -16.82
C ASP A 671 -26.35 -6.74 -15.70
N THR A 672 -25.30 -5.95 -15.93
CA THR A 672 -24.63 -5.12 -14.90
C THR A 672 -24.89 -3.61 -15.02
N VAL A 673 -25.72 -3.16 -15.98
CA VAL A 673 -26.17 -1.75 -16.07
C VAL A 673 -26.78 -1.24 -14.75
N VAL A 674 -27.62 -2.04 -14.09
CA VAL A 674 -28.19 -1.71 -12.77
C VAL A 674 -27.11 -1.66 -11.67
N ASP A 675 -26.07 -2.50 -11.76
CA ASP A 675 -24.98 -2.49 -10.77
C ASP A 675 -24.08 -1.25 -10.94
N LEU A 676 -23.88 -0.74 -12.16
CA LEU A 676 -23.24 0.56 -12.38
C LEU A 676 -24.05 1.70 -11.73
N TRP A 677 -25.37 1.73 -11.91
CA TRP A 677 -26.19 2.78 -11.29
C TRP A 677 -26.28 2.65 -9.76
N ARG A 678 -26.19 1.42 -9.20
CA ARG A 678 -25.95 1.19 -7.76
C ARG A 678 -24.60 1.74 -7.29
N LEU A 679 -23.54 1.60 -8.10
CA LEU A 679 -22.20 2.12 -7.78
C LEU A 679 -22.20 3.65 -7.75
N VAL A 680 -22.83 4.29 -8.74
CA VAL A 680 -23.00 5.75 -8.86
C VAL A 680 -23.79 6.31 -7.66
N ASP A 681 -24.98 5.76 -7.40
CA ASP A 681 -25.87 6.21 -6.32
C ASP A 681 -25.29 5.98 -4.92
N GLY A 682 -24.72 4.78 -4.71
CA GLY A 682 -24.19 4.32 -3.43
C GLY A 682 -22.87 4.97 -2.99
N ASN A 683 -22.21 5.72 -3.88
CA ASN A 683 -21.00 6.51 -3.61
C ASN A 683 -21.18 8.02 -3.93
N ASP A 684 -22.42 8.46 -4.18
CA ASP A 684 -22.81 9.84 -4.52
C ASP A 684 -21.95 10.51 -5.63
N VAL A 685 -21.60 9.69 -6.63
CA VAL A 685 -20.85 10.09 -7.83
C VAL A 685 -21.63 11.11 -8.63
N ARG A 686 -21.00 12.23 -8.99
CA ARG A 686 -21.61 13.31 -9.78
C ARG A 686 -21.04 13.47 -11.18
N ILE A 687 -19.88 12.89 -11.45
CA ILE A 687 -19.23 12.94 -12.77
C ILE A 687 -18.79 11.52 -13.14
N ILE A 688 -19.19 11.13 -14.34
CA ILE A 688 -18.76 9.90 -15.02
C ILE A 688 -17.90 10.32 -16.22
N VAL A 689 -16.72 9.72 -16.36
CA VAL A 689 -15.88 9.84 -17.56
C VAL A 689 -15.93 8.53 -18.32
N SER A 690 -16.44 8.56 -19.54
CA SER A 690 -16.51 7.40 -20.43
C SER A 690 -15.47 7.58 -21.56
N LEU A 691 -14.58 6.61 -21.73
CA LEU A 691 -13.41 6.72 -22.61
C LEU A 691 -13.48 5.72 -23.78
N GLY A 692 -13.31 6.24 -24.99
CA GLY A 692 -13.26 5.48 -26.24
C GLY A 692 -14.58 5.51 -27.04
N SER A 693 -14.49 5.04 -28.29
CA SER A 693 -15.65 4.85 -29.18
C SER A 693 -16.32 3.48 -29.04
N GLU A 694 -15.83 2.61 -28.14
CA GLU A 694 -16.29 1.22 -27.93
C GLU A 694 -17.62 1.15 -27.16
N LEU A 695 -18.61 1.91 -27.61
CA LEU A 695 -20.01 1.74 -27.19
C LEU A 695 -20.74 0.88 -28.22
N ASP A 696 -20.16 -0.27 -28.53
CA ASP A 696 -20.75 -1.22 -29.45
C ASP A 696 -22.03 -1.78 -28.81
N GLU A 697 -23.17 -1.43 -29.40
CA GLU A 697 -24.49 -1.73 -28.84
C GLU A 697 -24.74 -3.26 -28.82
N ALA A 698 -23.99 -4.01 -29.63
CA ALA A 698 -23.94 -5.47 -29.61
C ALA A 698 -23.20 -6.07 -28.40
N GLU A 699 -22.09 -5.48 -27.93
CA GLU A 699 -21.30 -5.98 -26.78
C GLU A 699 -21.77 -5.45 -25.41
N THR A 700 -22.63 -4.43 -25.43
CA THR A 700 -23.19 -3.79 -24.22
C THR A 700 -24.66 -4.13 -24.00
N GLY A 701 -25.35 -4.67 -25.02
CA GLY A 701 -26.81 -4.82 -25.03
C GLY A 701 -27.56 -3.51 -25.24
N GLY A 702 -26.84 -2.43 -25.59
CA GLY A 702 -27.34 -1.08 -25.72
C GLY A 702 -26.62 -0.09 -24.80
N CYS A 703 -26.81 1.19 -25.06
CA CYS A 703 -26.17 2.25 -24.29
C CYS A 703 -26.73 2.31 -22.86
N TYR A 704 -25.87 2.25 -21.84
CA TYR A 704 -26.26 2.30 -20.41
C TYR A 704 -26.80 3.66 -19.93
N TRP A 705 -26.91 4.64 -20.84
CA TRP A 705 -27.57 5.92 -20.65
C TRP A 705 -28.30 6.36 -21.92
N PRO A 706 -29.40 7.13 -21.82
CA PRO A 706 -30.07 7.71 -22.98
C PRO A 706 -29.25 8.85 -23.61
N ARG A 707 -29.03 8.80 -24.94
CA ARG A 707 -28.30 9.84 -25.71
C ARG A 707 -29.17 10.93 -26.33
N VAL A 708 -30.50 10.82 -26.24
CA VAL A 708 -31.47 11.74 -26.87
C VAL A 708 -32.28 12.46 -25.80
N GLU A 709 -32.44 13.77 -25.93
CA GLU A 709 -32.99 14.65 -24.90
C GLU A 709 -34.42 14.26 -24.50
N GLY A 710 -34.71 14.22 -23.19
CA GLY A 710 -35.98 13.75 -22.63
C GLY A 710 -36.23 12.24 -22.73
N ARG A 711 -35.40 11.44 -23.41
CA ARG A 711 -35.52 9.97 -23.36
C ARG A 711 -35.11 9.44 -21.99
N ARG A 712 -35.71 8.31 -21.63
CA ARG A 712 -35.44 7.55 -20.41
C ARG A 712 -34.87 6.18 -20.72
N LEU A 713 -34.02 5.69 -19.82
CA LEU A 713 -33.60 4.30 -19.71
C LEU A 713 -34.07 3.78 -18.35
N GLU A 714 -34.73 2.62 -18.34
CA GLU A 714 -35.15 1.95 -17.12
C GLU A 714 -34.12 0.86 -16.76
N ALA A 715 -33.36 1.09 -15.69
CA ALA A 715 -32.39 0.18 -15.10
C ALA A 715 -32.85 -0.20 -13.68
N CYS A 716 -34.06 -0.76 -13.59
CA CYS A 716 -34.83 -0.99 -12.35
C CYS A 716 -33.96 -1.47 -11.18
N PRO A 717 -33.92 -0.75 -10.03
CA PRO A 717 -34.86 0.29 -9.59
C PRO A 717 -34.54 1.73 -10.05
N TYR A 718 -33.59 1.94 -10.96
CA TYR A 718 -33.25 3.29 -11.44
C TYR A 718 -33.96 3.67 -12.74
N THR A 719 -34.42 4.91 -12.81
CA THR A 719 -34.84 5.57 -14.05
C THR A 719 -33.83 6.67 -14.37
N ILE A 720 -33.18 6.62 -15.53
CA ILE A 720 -32.18 7.59 -15.98
C ILE A 720 -32.75 8.39 -17.14
N THR A 721 -32.84 9.70 -17.00
CA THR A 721 -33.37 10.62 -18.04
C THR A 721 -32.26 11.51 -18.59
N MET A 722 -32.21 11.65 -19.92
CA MET A 722 -31.31 12.62 -20.58
C MET A 722 -31.88 14.03 -20.42
N VAL A 723 -31.10 14.94 -19.82
CA VAL A 723 -31.53 16.32 -19.53
C VAL A 723 -31.01 17.30 -20.57
N THR A 724 -29.71 17.27 -20.85
CA THR A 724 -29.06 18.06 -21.91
C THR A 724 -27.86 17.33 -22.51
N LYS A 725 -27.49 17.70 -23.75
CA LYS A 725 -26.20 17.36 -24.37
C LYS A 725 -25.46 18.64 -24.78
N THR A 726 -24.17 18.70 -24.55
CA THR A 726 -23.30 19.78 -25.02
C THR A 726 -22.03 19.20 -25.64
N GLU A 727 -21.77 19.54 -26.89
CA GLU A 727 -20.51 19.18 -27.56
C GLU A 727 -19.44 20.19 -27.14
N LEU A 728 -18.40 19.72 -26.46
CA LEU A 728 -17.33 20.56 -25.89
C LEU A 728 -16.14 20.68 -26.84
N GLY A 729 -15.91 19.65 -27.65
CA GLY A 729 -14.89 19.60 -28.70
C GLY A 729 -15.26 18.58 -29.77
N ALA A 730 -14.37 18.35 -30.74
CA ALA A 730 -14.62 17.43 -31.86
C ALA A 730 -14.75 15.94 -31.44
N SER A 731 -14.16 15.61 -30.28
CA SER A 731 -14.06 14.27 -29.71
C SER A 731 -14.69 14.17 -28.32
N LEU A 732 -15.07 15.29 -27.69
CA LEU A 732 -15.59 15.39 -26.32
C LEU A 732 -17.04 15.90 -26.25
N THR A 733 -17.92 15.15 -25.58
CA THR A 733 -19.32 15.52 -25.31
C THR A 733 -19.66 15.42 -23.82
N ASP A 734 -20.40 16.39 -23.28
CA ASP A 734 -21.01 16.38 -21.95
C ASP A 734 -22.50 16.04 -22.06
N TYR A 735 -22.97 15.11 -21.22
CA TYR A 735 -24.38 14.75 -21.08
C TYR A 735 -24.82 14.99 -19.63
N SER A 736 -25.80 15.87 -19.42
CA SER A 736 -26.45 16.00 -18.11
C SER A 736 -27.55 14.95 -17.98
N LEU A 737 -27.49 14.13 -16.93
CA LEU A 737 -28.40 13.02 -16.67
C LEU A 737 -29.10 13.21 -15.32
N SER A 738 -30.40 12.93 -15.29
CA SER A 738 -31.21 12.90 -14.08
C SER A 738 -31.50 11.46 -13.70
N VAL A 739 -30.96 11.02 -12.56
CA VAL A 739 -31.05 9.65 -12.04
C VAL A 739 -32.03 9.63 -10.87
N GLN A 740 -33.11 8.87 -11.00
CA GLN A 740 -34.13 8.70 -9.95
C GLN A 740 -34.17 7.25 -9.48
N PHE A 741 -34.19 7.02 -8.16
CA PHE A 741 -34.42 5.70 -7.57
C PHE A 741 -35.93 5.49 -7.34
N GLN A 742 -36.42 4.27 -7.59
CA GLN A 742 -37.83 3.90 -7.41
C GLN A 742 -38.34 4.18 -5.98
N GLY A 743 -39.21 5.18 -5.84
CA GLY A 743 -39.80 5.60 -4.57
C GLY A 743 -39.16 6.84 -3.95
N GLU A 744 -38.04 7.34 -4.48
CA GLU A 744 -37.49 8.66 -4.14
C GLU A 744 -38.16 9.75 -4.98
N VAL A 745 -38.48 10.89 -4.34
CA VAL A 745 -39.11 12.04 -5.00
C VAL A 745 -38.06 12.91 -5.70
N GLU A 746 -36.87 13.01 -5.12
CA GLU A 746 -35.75 13.75 -5.68
C GLU A 746 -34.97 12.89 -6.69
N ALA A 747 -34.50 13.52 -7.77
CA ALA A 747 -33.64 12.89 -8.76
C ALA A 747 -32.27 13.56 -8.74
N ARG A 748 -31.20 12.76 -8.70
CA ARG A 748 -29.81 13.24 -8.64
C ARG A 748 -29.34 13.63 -10.04
N GLN A 749 -28.81 14.84 -10.17
CA GLN A 749 -28.07 15.24 -11.37
C GLN A 749 -26.67 14.61 -11.37
N VAL A 750 -26.29 14.02 -12.50
CA VAL A 750 -25.00 13.38 -12.79
C VAL A 750 -24.56 13.83 -14.19
N ARG A 751 -23.32 14.30 -14.35
CA ARG A 751 -22.73 14.57 -15.68
C ARG A 751 -21.98 13.35 -16.20
N LEU A 752 -22.10 13.08 -17.49
CA LEU A 752 -21.35 12.04 -18.18
C LEU A 752 -20.55 12.69 -19.30
N LEU A 753 -19.23 12.79 -19.10
CA LEU A 753 -18.26 13.29 -20.06
C LEU A 753 -17.76 12.12 -20.91
N HIS A 754 -18.12 12.10 -22.19
CA HIS A 754 -17.75 11.06 -23.14
C HIS A 754 -16.66 11.58 -24.08
N TYR A 755 -15.46 11.03 -23.98
CA TYR A 755 -14.35 11.27 -24.91
C TYR A 755 -14.21 10.08 -25.86
N THR A 756 -14.41 10.32 -27.15
CA THR A 756 -14.55 9.26 -28.18
C THR A 756 -13.25 8.87 -28.88
N ASP A 757 -12.28 9.78 -28.99
CA ASP A 757 -11.09 9.60 -29.83
C ASP A 757 -9.94 8.90 -29.10
N TRP A 758 -10.23 7.68 -28.68
CA TRP A 758 -9.29 6.74 -28.06
C TRP A 758 -9.42 5.35 -28.70
N LYS A 759 -9.30 5.31 -30.03
CA LYS A 759 -9.21 4.07 -30.82
C LYS A 759 -7.79 3.52 -30.84
N ASN A 760 -6.82 4.43 -30.83
CA ASN A 760 -5.39 4.16 -30.72
C ASN A 760 -5.03 3.43 -29.41
N GLU A 761 -3.79 2.95 -29.33
CA GLU A 761 -3.09 2.66 -28.08
C GLU A 761 -3.03 3.89 -27.14
N VAL A 762 -3.01 5.08 -27.74
CA VAL A 762 -3.06 6.41 -27.11
C VAL A 762 -4.22 7.24 -27.71
N PRO A 763 -4.75 8.25 -26.99
CA PRO A 763 -5.76 9.17 -27.52
C PRO A 763 -5.23 10.04 -28.67
N GLY A 764 -6.07 10.35 -29.66
CA GLY A 764 -5.68 11.18 -30.82
C GLY A 764 -5.68 12.68 -30.50
N ASN A 765 -6.84 13.22 -30.15
CA ASN A 765 -7.03 14.65 -29.88
C ASN A 765 -6.63 15.06 -28.45
N ILE A 766 -5.34 15.42 -28.29
CA ILE A 766 -4.79 15.94 -27.02
C ILE A 766 -5.52 17.20 -26.53
N THR A 767 -5.96 18.08 -27.43
CA THR A 767 -6.61 19.35 -27.10
C THR A 767 -7.95 19.16 -26.38
N ASP A 768 -8.79 18.24 -26.87
CA ASP A 768 -10.04 17.82 -26.23
C ASP A 768 -9.78 17.04 -24.93
N LEU A 769 -8.72 16.24 -24.87
CA LEU A 769 -8.34 15.47 -23.68
C LEU A 769 -7.91 16.40 -22.53
N ILE A 770 -7.14 17.44 -22.82
CA ILE A 770 -6.78 18.49 -21.86
C ILE A 770 -8.03 19.23 -21.40
N GLN A 771 -8.93 19.60 -22.33
CA GLN A 771 -10.18 20.28 -21.99
C GLN A 771 -11.11 19.43 -21.10
N LEU A 772 -11.07 18.10 -21.24
CA LEU A 772 -11.72 17.17 -20.31
C LEU A 772 -11.10 17.28 -18.91
N VAL A 773 -9.77 17.28 -18.78
CA VAL A 773 -9.08 17.44 -17.48
C VAL A 773 -9.41 18.80 -16.84
N ASP A 774 -9.36 19.90 -17.60
CA ASP A 774 -9.71 21.23 -17.11
C ASP A 774 -11.19 21.31 -16.66
N THR A 775 -12.10 20.64 -17.39
CA THR A 775 -13.53 20.54 -17.02
C THR A 775 -13.73 19.80 -15.70
N LEU A 776 -12.92 18.76 -15.43
CA LEU A 776 -12.93 18.03 -14.16
C LEU A 776 -12.35 18.84 -13.01
N ALA A 777 -11.25 19.57 -13.25
CA ALA A 777 -10.62 20.43 -12.26
C ALA A 777 -11.57 21.56 -11.82
N ALA A 778 -12.20 22.25 -12.78
CA ALA A 778 -13.19 23.29 -12.52
C ALA A 778 -14.41 22.75 -11.74
N ALA A 779 -14.94 21.58 -12.12
CA ALA A 779 -16.09 20.99 -11.44
C ALA A 779 -15.77 20.47 -10.03
N ARG A 780 -14.51 20.11 -9.74
CA ARG A 780 -14.04 19.80 -8.38
C ARG A 780 -13.92 21.06 -7.51
N ALA A 781 -13.39 22.16 -8.07
CA ALA A 781 -13.16 23.41 -7.36
C ALA A 781 -14.45 24.09 -6.84
N ASP A 782 -15.58 23.93 -7.54
CA ASP A 782 -16.87 24.54 -7.20
C ASP A 782 -17.61 23.86 -6.03
N THR A 783 -17.08 22.75 -5.48
CA THR A 783 -17.80 21.94 -4.47
C THR A 783 -17.06 21.78 -3.15
N ASN A 784 -17.64 22.31 -2.07
CA ASN A 784 -17.22 22.06 -0.66
C ASN A 784 -17.42 20.60 -0.20
N SER A 785 -17.66 19.66 -1.12
CA SER A 785 -17.92 18.24 -0.89
C SER A 785 -17.13 17.48 -1.95
N ARG A 786 -15.85 17.20 -1.68
CA ARG A 786 -15.04 16.28 -2.50
C ARG A 786 -15.79 14.95 -2.67
N ARG A 787 -15.74 14.37 -3.87
CA ARG A 787 -16.56 13.24 -4.33
C ARG A 787 -15.74 12.36 -5.29
N PRO A 788 -15.92 11.03 -5.27
CA PRO A 788 -15.22 10.15 -6.19
C PRO A 788 -15.60 10.42 -7.64
N LEU A 789 -14.59 10.49 -8.51
CA LEU A 789 -14.76 10.52 -9.96
C LEU A 789 -14.92 9.08 -10.49
N LEU A 790 -15.99 8.76 -11.20
CA LEU A 790 -16.10 7.45 -11.86
C LEU A 790 -15.51 7.51 -13.26
N VAL A 791 -14.50 6.68 -13.54
CA VAL A 791 -13.83 6.56 -14.84
C VAL A 791 -14.09 5.17 -15.41
N GLN A 792 -14.46 5.09 -16.68
CA GLN A 792 -14.72 3.82 -17.36
C GLN A 792 -14.23 3.77 -18.81
N CYS A 793 -13.77 2.59 -19.19
CA CYS A 793 -13.44 2.15 -20.53
C CYS A 793 -13.82 0.66 -20.67
N TRP A 794 -13.66 0.08 -21.85
CA TRP A 794 -14.11 -1.29 -22.15
C TRP A 794 -13.77 -2.31 -21.05
N ASP A 795 -12.50 -2.36 -20.60
CA ASP A 795 -12.00 -3.23 -19.52
C ASP A 795 -12.01 -2.61 -18.10
N GLY A 796 -12.19 -1.29 -17.97
CA GLY A 796 -12.06 -0.58 -16.69
C GLY A 796 -10.63 -0.51 -16.12
N ALA A 797 -9.61 -0.72 -16.95
CA ALA A 797 -8.21 -0.75 -16.52
C ALA A 797 -7.26 0.01 -17.45
N SER A 798 -7.21 -0.32 -18.74
CA SER A 798 -6.18 0.21 -19.64
C SER A 798 -6.31 1.72 -19.88
N LYS A 799 -7.37 2.14 -20.59
CA LYS A 799 -7.62 3.57 -20.88
C LYS A 799 -8.01 4.35 -19.63
N SER A 800 -8.75 3.72 -18.70
CA SER A 800 -9.15 4.34 -17.42
C SER A 800 -7.97 4.62 -16.50
N GLY A 801 -7.04 3.67 -16.36
CA GLY A 801 -5.80 3.85 -15.62
C GLY A 801 -4.92 4.92 -16.25
N MET A 802 -4.73 4.87 -17.58
CA MET A 802 -3.93 5.87 -18.29
C MET A 802 -4.54 7.28 -18.18
N PHE A 803 -5.87 7.41 -18.19
CA PHE A 803 -6.54 8.68 -17.97
C PHE A 803 -6.39 9.20 -16.52
N CYS A 804 -6.49 8.32 -15.52
CA CYS A 804 -6.23 8.69 -14.13
C CYS A 804 -4.77 9.12 -13.93
N CYS A 805 -3.83 8.42 -14.57
CA CYS A 805 -2.43 8.83 -14.64
C CYS A 805 -2.32 10.25 -15.19
N ILE A 806 -2.88 10.52 -16.38
CA ILE A 806 -2.90 11.85 -17.02
C ILE A 806 -3.44 12.95 -16.10
N CYS A 807 -4.56 12.70 -15.40
CA CYS A 807 -5.12 13.64 -14.43
C CYS A 807 -4.14 13.95 -13.29
N ASP A 808 -3.48 12.93 -12.74
CA ASP A 808 -2.52 13.09 -11.64
C ASP A 808 -1.23 13.78 -12.10
N VAL A 809 -0.70 13.50 -13.30
CA VAL A 809 0.51 14.19 -13.81
C VAL A 809 0.26 15.70 -14.03
N ILE A 810 -0.90 16.07 -14.59
CA ILE A 810 -1.30 17.47 -14.76
C ILE A 810 -1.56 18.14 -13.40
N SER A 811 -2.26 17.46 -12.49
CA SER A 811 -2.54 17.97 -11.13
C SER A 811 -1.26 18.26 -10.36
N ARG A 812 -0.24 17.41 -10.48
CA ARG A 812 1.07 17.59 -9.86
C ARG A 812 1.82 18.78 -10.43
N MET A 813 1.98 18.85 -11.76
CA MET A 813 2.65 19.97 -12.42
C MET A 813 1.99 21.33 -12.08
N THR A 814 0.66 21.37 -11.92
CA THR A 814 -0.07 22.61 -11.56
C THR A 814 -0.02 22.96 -10.07
N CYS A 815 0.06 21.98 -9.17
CA CYS A 815 0.07 22.22 -7.71
C CYS A 815 1.49 22.36 -7.11
N GLU A 816 2.45 21.57 -7.61
CA GLU A 816 3.78 21.38 -7.01
C GLU A 816 4.91 22.02 -7.83
N ARG A 817 4.67 22.36 -9.10
CA ARG A 817 5.67 22.81 -10.12
C ARG A 817 6.77 21.81 -10.45
N GLU A 818 6.90 20.75 -9.68
CA GLU A 818 7.64 19.53 -10.03
C GLU A 818 6.66 18.46 -10.50
N VAL A 819 7.17 17.48 -11.24
CA VAL A 819 6.36 16.38 -11.75
C VAL A 819 7.17 15.09 -11.84
N ASP A 820 6.58 13.97 -11.44
CA ASP A 820 7.21 12.65 -11.55
C ASP A 820 6.29 11.68 -12.30
N VAL A 821 6.52 11.57 -13.61
CA VAL A 821 5.70 10.74 -14.50
C VAL A 821 5.90 9.25 -14.20
N TYR A 822 7.13 8.86 -13.85
CA TYR A 822 7.45 7.49 -13.44
C TYR A 822 6.65 7.09 -12.21
N MET A 823 6.77 7.85 -11.10
CA MET A 823 6.09 7.53 -9.85
C MET A 823 4.56 7.57 -9.99
N THR A 824 4.05 8.48 -10.84
CA THR A 824 2.60 8.58 -11.12
C THR A 824 2.09 7.36 -11.91
N ALA A 825 2.78 6.94 -12.97
CA ALA A 825 2.45 5.72 -13.70
C ALA A 825 2.64 4.45 -12.84
N ARG A 826 3.72 4.41 -12.05
CA ARG A 826 4.06 3.32 -11.13
C ARG A 826 2.98 3.12 -10.06
N HIS A 827 2.42 4.21 -9.54
CA HIS A 827 1.29 4.21 -8.61
C HIS A 827 0.02 3.64 -9.25
N VAL A 828 -0.37 4.12 -10.44
CA VAL A 828 -1.52 3.55 -11.19
C VAL A 828 -1.33 2.05 -11.44
N ASN A 829 -0.11 1.62 -11.77
CA ASN A 829 0.21 0.21 -11.99
C ASN A 829 0.18 -0.66 -10.71
N THR A 830 0.16 -0.08 -9.50
CA THR A 830 -0.17 -0.85 -8.28
C THR A 830 -1.61 -1.34 -8.33
N VAL A 831 -2.56 -0.48 -8.74
CA VAL A 831 -3.99 -0.80 -8.78
C VAL A 831 -4.35 -1.55 -10.07
N ARG A 832 -4.15 -0.93 -11.23
CA ARG A 832 -4.49 -1.48 -12.56
C ARG A 832 -3.21 -1.65 -13.42
N PRO A 833 -2.54 -2.82 -13.39
CA PRO A 833 -1.27 -3.06 -14.11
C PRO A 833 -1.44 -3.20 -15.63
N GLN A 834 -2.68 -3.25 -16.14
CA GLN A 834 -3.01 -3.17 -17.56
C GLN A 834 -3.00 -1.72 -18.10
N SER A 835 -2.64 -0.76 -17.25
CA SER A 835 -2.38 0.65 -17.59
C SER A 835 -0.89 0.86 -17.92
N VAL A 836 -0.60 1.85 -18.79
CA VAL A 836 0.77 2.26 -19.20
C VAL A 836 1.66 1.04 -19.51
N THR A 837 1.16 0.14 -20.34
CA THR A 837 1.79 -1.15 -20.67
C THR A 837 2.79 -1.06 -21.82
N SER A 838 2.97 0.10 -22.43
CA SER A 838 3.91 0.32 -23.52
C SER A 838 4.67 1.64 -23.43
N LEU A 839 5.82 1.67 -24.12
CA LEU A 839 6.64 2.85 -24.30
C LEU A 839 5.88 3.97 -25.03
N THR A 840 4.94 3.64 -25.93
CA THR A 840 4.08 4.63 -26.60
C THR A 840 3.21 5.36 -25.58
N GLN A 841 2.55 4.60 -24.69
CA GLN A 841 1.70 5.16 -23.63
C GLN A 841 2.52 5.98 -22.64
N TYR A 842 3.69 5.48 -22.23
CA TYR A 842 4.58 6.21 -21.33
C TYR A 842 5.09 7.53 -21.94
N ARG A 843 5.54 7.51 -23.21
CA ARG A 843 5.94 8.72 -23.96
C ARG A 843 4.81 9.73 -24.09
N TYR A 844 3.57 9.26 -24.28
CA TYR A 844 2.41 10.13 -24.42
C TYR A 844 2.11 10.94 -23.15
N LEU A 845 2.39 10.41 -21.95
CA LEU A 845 2.24 11.17 -20.70
C LEU A 845 3.09 12.47 -20.71
N TYR A 846 4.32 12.39 -21.21
CA TYR A 846 5.19 13.56 -21.39
C TYR A 846 4.70 14.51 -22.49
N GLN A 847 4.12 13.98 -23.57
CA GLN A 847 3.53 14.80 -24.64
C GLN A 847 2.34 15.63 -24.14
N VAL A 848 1.49 15.03 -23.30
CA VAL A 848 0.35 15.72 -22.67
C VAL A 848 0.83 16.84 -21.73
N LEU A 849 1.89 16.61 -20.93
CA LEU A 849 2.48 17.65 -20.08
C LEU A 849 3.02 18.83 -20.91
N GLN A 850 3.74 18.55 -22.01
CA GLN A 850 4.28 19.59 -22.88
C GLN A 850 3.19 20.45 -23.52
N GLU A 851 2.15 19.82 -24.08
CA GLU A 851 1.01 20.52 -24.68
C GLU A 851 0.23 21.34 -23.62
N TYR A 852 0.03 20.78 -22.42
CA TYR A 852 -0.63 21.48 -21.31
C TYR A 852 0.14 22.73 -20.86
N LYS A 853 1.47 22.63 -20.73
CA LYS A 853 2.35 23.76 -20.41
C LYS A 853 2.27 24.83 -21.52
N HIS A 854 2.44 24.44 -22.78
CA HIS A 854 2.42 25.34 -23.93
C HIS A 854 1.09 26.12 -24.04
N ARG A 855 -0.05 25.44 -23.86
CA ARG A 855 -1.40 26.03 -23.89
C ARG A 855 -1.59 27.09 -22.79
N ASN A 856 -1.05 26.85 -21.60
CA ASN A 856 -1.13 27.81 -20.49
C ASN A 856 -0.20 29.01 -20.66
N GLU A 857 1.00 28.83 -21.22
CA GLU A 857 1.91 29.93 -21.55
C GLU A 857 1.32 30.87 -22.60
N ILE A 858 0.67 30.32 -23.63
CA ILE A 858 -0.10 31.11 -24.61
C ILE A 858 -1.20 31.91 -23.90
N TYR A 859 -1.93 31.30 -22.96
CA TYR A 859 -3.00 31.97 -22.23
C TYR A 859 -2.49 33.16 -21.41
N VAL A 860 -1.45 32.95 -20.58
CA VAL A 860 -0.83 34.00 -19.75
C VAL A 860 -0.30 35.16 -20.60
N ASN A 861 0.42 34.85 -21.68
CA ASN A 861 0.94 35.88 -22.59
C ASN A 861 -0.19 36.64 -23.31
N THR A 862 -1.28 35.97 -23.69
CA THR A 862 -2.43 36.61 -24.33
C THR A 862 -3.20 37.52 -23.35
N THR A 863 -3.33 37.14 -22.07
CA THR A 863 -3.87 38.04 -21.04
C THR A 863 -2.98 39.26 -20.83
N HIS A 864 -1.65 39.13 -20.85
CA HIS A 864 -0.76 40.28 -20.75
C HIS A 864 -0.89 41.24 -21.95
N ILE A 865 -0.94 40.71 -23.17
CA ILE A 865 -1.09 41.51 -24.40
C ILE A 865 -2.45 42.21 -24.48
N SER A 866 -3.50 41.68 -23.86
CA SER A 866 -4.83 42.33 -23.79
C SER A 866 -4.98 43.32 -22.62
N THR A 867 -3.91 43.55 -21.84
CA THR A 867 -3.83 44.57 -20.78
C THR A 867 -2.83 45.71 -21.09
N LEU A 868 -2.37 45.79 -22.35
CA LEU A 868 -1.49 46.82 -22.91
C LEU A 868 -2.18 47.59 -24.04
#